data_AF-A0A7C7GXA0-F1
#
_entry.id   AF-A0A7C7GXA0-F1
#
_cell.length_a   1.000
_cell.length_b   1.000
_cell.length_c   1.000
_cell.angle_alpha   90.00
_cell.angle_beta   90.00
_cell.angle_gamma   90.00
#
_symmetry.space_group_name_H-M   'P 1'
#
loop_
_entity.id
_entity.type
_entity.pdbx_description
1 polymer ?
#
loop_
_entity_poly.entity_id
_entity_poly.type
_entity_poly.pdbx_seq_one_letter_code
_entity_poly.pdbx_strand_id
1 'polypeptide(L)'
;MPKKDADTPSAKPSSRERPRFLISDLCSFLENYLEPKQVREVYRAYLFGAEAHEGQRRVSGEPYIYHPIAVAKTLAEMRMDYQSIIAGILHDVIEDTTTAKDQLADEFGSEVAELVDGVSKLTLIDFGSYAEAQAENLRKMLLAMANDIRVILIKLADRLHNMRTLVSMPMDKQRRIARETMDIYVPIANRLGMNTMRLELEDLCFSTQYPGRYRVISEAVRKARGNRKQLVGNVDTAVKRRMRQEKIEGSISGREKHPYSIYKKMRDKKLPFAEVFDVYAFRIVVDKVDTCYRVLGMMHNLFKPVPGRFKDYIAIPKSNGYQSLHTVLFGPHGVPVEIQIRSTDMNQFAESGIAAHWLYKLNDDSSSAAQARAHKWVHGLLEMQKGAGDSIEFIENVKIDLFPDEVYVFTPAGEIMELPRGATVVDFAYAVHTDIGNTCVAGKINRRLAPLRTVLLNGQTVEIVTAPGARPNPTWLNFVATGKARANIRSFLKTSSTHEAVVFGQRLLQKELEAHGRSAEDMDFATLAPLLEEFGLKKVDELLAEIGLGNRLPRLVVRRMIPESEDVHSGDHQEGSRPLMIKGTEGMVVNMARCCHPIPGDPIIGLFSAGSGINIHHAACTNLTDFRKRPDTWIEVEWSPDRGGVGEFLTEIRVDVANRRGVLATVAATISEQDCNVENVSIDERDGMTSAMIFTIAVSDRTHLANVMRQIRLIQSVMRITRLV
;
A
#
# COMPACT_ATOMS: atom_id res chain seq x y z
N MET A 1 -60.19 32.98 48.41
CA MET A 1 -60.17 32.06 47.26
C MET A 1 -59.55 32.79 46.07
N PRO A 2 -58.79 32.16 45.15
CA PRO A 2 -57.75 31.14 45.32
C PRO A 2 -56.43 31.49 44.54
N LYS A 3 -55.41 30.63 44.76
CA LYS A 3 -54.32 30.21 43.85
C LYS A 3 -53.14 31.14 43.49
N LYS A 4 -51.99 30.72 44.07
CA LYS A 4 -50.63 30.67 43.50
C LYS A 4 -50.61 30.49 41.98
N ASP A 5 -49.75 31.26 41.32
CA ASP A 5 -48.95 30.80 40.19
C ASP A 5 -47.50 31.28 40.36
N ALA A 6 -46.58 30.38 40.06
CA ALA A 6 -45.15 30.49 40.31
C ALA A 6 -44.46 31.31 39.23
N ASP A 7 -43.60 32.25 39.63
CA ASP A 7 -42.64 32.91 38.76
C ASP A 7 -41.62 31.87 38.24
N THR A 8 -41.78 31.48 36.98
CA THR A 8 -40.75 30.84 36.18
C THR A 8 -39.71 31.89 35.77
N PRO A 9 -38.41 31.72 36.06
CA PRO A 9 -37.40 32.65 35.59
C PRO A 9 -37.27 32.53 34.06
N SER A 10 -37.58 33.63 33.38
CA SER A 10 -37.30 33.90 31.97
C SER A 10 -35.97 33.28 31.52
N ALA A 11 -36.06 32.31 30.62
CA ALA A 11 -34.91 31.72 29.95
C ALA A 11 -34.19 32.81 29.15
N LYS A 12 -32.92 33.07 29.51
CA LYS A 12 -31.99 33.84 28.69
C LYS A 12 -31.92 33.20 27.29
N PRO A 13 -32.01 33.96 26.18
CA PRO A 13 -31.79 33.39 24.86
C PRO A 13 -30.33 32.97 24.74
N SER A 14 -30.09 31.66 24.84
CA SER A 14 -28.78 31.03 24.66
C SER A 14 -28.62 30.55 23.22
N SER A 15 -28.15 31.41 22.33
CA SER A 15 -27.31 31.04 21.19
C SER A 15 -26.95 32.29 20.40
N ARG A 16 -25.66 32.65 20.38
CA ARG A 16 -25.13 33.42 19.26
C ARG A 16 -25.16 32.49 18.05
N GLU A 17 -26.23 32.55 17.25
CA GLU A 17 -26.26 31.89 15.94
C GLU A 17 -25.07 32.41 15.14
N ARG A 18 -24.18 31.50 14.70
CA ARG A 18 -23.14 31.86 13.74
C ARG A 18 -23.85 32.34 12.46
N PRO A 19 -23.39 33.43 11.82
CA PRO A 19 -24.02 33.90 10.59
C PRO A 19 -24.02 32.76 9.56
N ARG A 20 -25.22 32.38 9.11
CA ARG A 20 -25.41 31.32 8.12
C ARG A 20 -24.95 31.85 6.76
N PHE A 21 -24.18 31.07 6.02
CA PHE A 21 -23.69 31.46 4.70
C PHE A 21 -24.83 31.27 3.69
N LEU A 22 -25.26 32.36 3.06
CA LEU A 22 -26.40 32.39 2.15
C LEU A 22 -25.96 32.30 0.69
N ILE A 23 -26.91 31.99 -0.20
CA ILE A 23 -26.65 32.00 -1.64
C ILE A 23 -26.21 33.38 -2.15
N SER A 24 -26.72 34.47 -1.55
CA SER A 24 -26.29 35.84 -1.87
C SER A 24 -24.79 36.04 -1.61
N ASP A 25 -24.29 35.50 -0.50
CA ASP A 25 -22.87 35.58 -0.14
C ASP A 25 -22.02 34.79 -1.14
N LEU A 26 -22.52 33.63 -1.59
CA LEU A 26 -21.88 32.85 -2.62
C LEU A 26 -21.82 33.61 -3.94
N CYS A 27 -22.94 34.17 -4.41
CA CYS A 27 -22.98 34.94 -5.66
C CYS A 27 -22.02 36.14 -5.62
N SER A 28 -22.02 36.93 -4.54
CA SER A 28 -21.09 38.05 -4.36
C SER A 28 -19.63 37.58 -4.32
N PHE A 29 -19.35 36.39 -3.81
CA PHE A 29 -18.00 35.83 -3.83
C PHE A 29 -17.59 35.40 -5.24
N LEU A 30 -18.49 34.79 -6.01
CA LEU A 30 -18.25 34.32 -7.38
C LEU A 30 -18.04 35.45 -8.39
N GLU A 31 -18.71 36.59 -8.19
CA GLU A 31 -18.52 37.81 -8.99
C GLU A 31 -17.08 38.33 -9.00
N ASN A 32 -16.25 37.94 -8.01
CA ASN A 32 -14.84 38.34 -7.97
C ASN A 32 -13.97 37.66 -9.04
N TYR A 33 -14.44 36.58 -9.67
CA TYR A 33 -13.63 35.83 -10.64
C TYR A 33 -14.39 35.12 -11.78
N LEU A 34 -15.73 35.07 -11.74
CA LEU A 34 -16.58 34.52 -12.80
C LEU A 34 -17.36 35.61 -13.53
N GLU A 35 -17.80 35.31 -14.76
CA GLU A 35 -18.65 36.23 -15.52
C GLU A 35 -20.08 36.29 -14.95
N PRO A 36 -20.78 37.44 -15.06
CA PRO A 36 -22.16 37.56 -14.57
C PRO A 36 -23.13 36.53 -15.15
N LYS A 37 -22.90 36.07 -16.40
CA LYS A 37 -23.69 34.99 -17.00
C LYS A 37 -23.53 33.68 -16.24
N GLN A 38 -22.29 33.31 -15.90
CA GLN A 38 -21.97 32.09 -15.17
C GLN A 38 -22.52 32.12 -13.74
N VAL A 39 -22.45 33.28 -13.07
CA VAL A 39 -23.04 33.45 -11.72
C VAL A 39 -24.56 33.24 -11.73
N ARG A 40 -25.25 33.66 -12.80
CA ARG A 40 -26.70 33.41 -12.97
C ARG A 40 -27.01 31.92 -13.15
N GLU A 41 -26.20 31.17 -13.88
CA GLU A 41 -26.35 29.72 -14.01
C GLU A 41 -26.18 29.01 -12.67
N VAL A 42 -25.18 29.42 -11.86
CA VAL A 42 -25.00 28.89 -10.50
C VAL A 42 -26.22 29.18 -9.61
N TYR A 43 -26.80 30.38 -9.73
CA TYR A 43 -28.03 30.72 -9.00
C TYR A 43 -29.23 29.89 -9.45
N ARG A 44 -29.37 29.61 -10.76
CA ARG A 44 -30.40 28.72 -11.30
C ARG A 44 -30.26 27.30 -10.74
N ALA A 45 -29.04 26.78 -10.67
CA ALA A 45 -28.76 25.46 -10.07
C ALA A 45 -29.13 25.42 -8.58
N TYR A 46 -28.89 26.52 -7.84
CA TYR A 46 -29.35 26.63 -6.46
C TYR A 46 -30.87 26.55 -6.34
N LEU A 47 -31.63 27.24 -7.19
CA LEU A 47 -33.09 27.18 -7.15
C LEU A 47 -33.58 25.76 -7.41
N PHE A 48 -33.02 25.10 -8.42
CA PHE A 48 -33.35 23.70 -8.74
C PHE A 48 -33.03 22.75 -7.57
N GLY A 49 -31.84 22.87 -6.98
CA GLY A 49 -31.47 22.06 -5.81
C GLY A 49 -32.33 22.36 -4.58
N ALA A 50 -32.72 23.61 -4.37
CA ALA A 50 -33.59 24.01 -3.26
C ALA A 50 -35.01 23.44 -3.39
N GLU A 51 -35.55 23.41 -4.61
CA GLU A 51 -36.84 22.78 -4.93
C GLU A 51 -36.75 21.25 -4.80
N ALA A 52 -35.69 20.63 -5.32
CA ALA A 52 -35.49 19.20 -5.25
C ALA A 52 -35.38 18.67 -3.81
N HIS A 53 -34.76 19.44 -2.91
CA HIS A 53 -34.61 19.11 -1.49
C HIS A 53 -35.68 19.74 -0.58
N GLU A 54 -36.80 20.22 -1.14
CA GLU A 54 -37.87 20.83 -0.36
C GLU A 54 -38.43 19.83 0.68
N GLY A 55 -38.57 20.28 1.93
CA GLY A 55 -39.04 19.44 3.04
C GLY A 55 -37.98 18.52 3.67
N GLN A 56 -36.78 18.37 3.06
CA GLN A 56 -35.69 17.57 3.61
C GLN A 56 -34.89 18.34 4.68
N ARG A 57 -34.56 17.67 5.79
CA ARG A 57 -33.75 18.23 6.90
C ARG A 57 -32.58 17.32 7.25
N ARG A 58 -31.45 17.93 7.63
CA ARG A 58 -30.31 17.20 8.17
C ARG A 58 -30.57 16.72 9.60
N VAL A 59 -29.74 15.79 10.08
CA VAL A 59 -29.73 15.29 11.48
C VAL A 59 -29.55 16.43 12.50
N SER A 60 -28.91 17.54 12.10
CA SER A 60 -28.79 18.77 12.91
C SER A 60 -30.09 19.58 13.03
N GLY A 61 -31.12 19.27 12.23
CA GLY A 61 -32.39 20.01 12.14
C GLY A 61 -32.41 21.15 11.11
N GLU A 62 -31.27 21.46 10.50
CA GLU A 62 -31.14 22.48 9.45
C GLU A 62 -31.72 22.01 8.10
N PRO A 63 -32.30 22.92 7.28
CA PRO A 63 -32.67 22.62 5.90
C PRO A 63 -31.52 22.02 5.10
N TYR A 64 -31.80 21.01 4.28
CA TYR A 64 -30.76 20.26 3.57
C TYR A 64 -29.90 21.14 2.66
N ILE A 65 -30.50 22.15 2.02
CA ILE A 65 -29.86 23.04 1.05
C ILE A 65 -28.61 23.77 1.57
N TYR A 66 -28.47 23.97 2.89
CA TYR A 66 -27.28 24.61 3.45
C TYR A 66 -26.00 23.79 3.24
N HIS A 67 -26.13 22.46 3.15
CA HIS A 67 -24.98 21.61 2.88
C HIS A 67 -24.44 21.81 1.46
N PRO A 68 -25.24 21.66 0.39
CA PRO A 68 -24.76 21.94 -0.96
C PRO A 68 -24.19 23.36 -1.15
N ILE A 69 -24.78 24.39 -0.53
CA ILE A 69 -24.22 25.75 -0.57
C ILE A 69 -22.83 25.80 0.08
N ALA A 70 -22.63 25.13 1.21
CA ALA A 70 -21.34 25.11 1.88
C ALA A 70 -20.29 24.28 1.14
N VAL A 71 -20.70 23.24 0.40
CA VAL A 71 -19.84 22.52 -0.55
C VAL A 71 -19.44 23.45 -1.70
N ALA A 72 -20.41 24.13 -2.31
CA ALA A 72 -20.19 25.13 -3.35
C ALA A 72 -19.27 26.26 -2.90
N LYS A 73 -19.40 26.74 -1.65
CA LYS A 73 -18.48 27.70 -1.03
C LYS A 73 -17.04 27.18 -1.01
N THR A 74 -16.85 25.93 -0.59
CA THR A 74 -15.51 25.33 -0.50
C THR A 74 -14.89 25.22 -1.90
N LEU A 75 -15.68 24.85 -2.92
CA LEU A 75 -15.24 24.83 -4.32
C LEU A 75 -14.94 26.25 -4.86
N ALA A 76 -15.73 27.24 -4.45
CA ALA A 76 -15.49 28.63 -4.81
C ALA A 76 -14.21 29.18 -4.16
N GLU A 77 -13.93 28.86 -2.90
CA GLU A 77 -12.67 29.23 -2.22
C GLU A 77 -11.43 28.66 -2.95
N MET A 78 -11.58 27.51 -3.58
CA MET A 78 -10.56 26.91 -4.46
C MET A 78 -10.50 27.55 -5.85
N ARG A 79 -11.41 28.49 -6.14
CA ARG A 79 -11.65 29.14 -7.43
C ARG A 79 -11.92 28.14 -8.56
N MET A 80 -12.82 27.19 -8.32
CA MET A 80 -13.28 26.25 -9.35
C MET A 80 -14.15 26.94 -10.41
N ASP A 81 -14.25 26.32 -11.58
CA ASP A 81 -15.15 26.72 -12.66
C ASP A 81 -16.63 26.59 -12.26
N TYR A 82 -17.50 27.32 -12.99
CA TYR A 82 -18.92 27.39 -12.67
C TYR A 82 -19.63 26.02 -12.78
N GLN A 83 -19.20 25.11 -13.67
CA GLN A 83 -19.81 23.79 -13.81
C GLN A 83 -19.49 22.90 -12.61
N SER A 84 -18.25 22.93 -12.11
CA SER A 84 -17.89 22.27 -10.85
C SER A 84 -18.71 22.78 -9.67
N ILE A 85 -18.98 24.09 -9.61
CA ILE A 85 -19.78 24.69 -8.55
C ILE A 85 -21.24 24.25 -8.66
N ILE A 86 -21.81 24.26 -9.86
CA ILE A 86 -23.15 23.73 -10.13
C ILE A 86 -23.23 22.26 -9.71
N ALA A 87 -22.27 21.43 -10.13
CA ALA A 87 -22.23 20.02 -9.75
C ALA A 87 -22.11 19.85 -8.23
N GLY A 88 -21.38 20.71 -7.53
CA GLY A 88 -21.34 20.71 -6.06
C GLY A 88 -22.66 21.09 -5.38
N ILE A 89 -23.46 21.96 -5.99
CA ILE A 89 -24.82 22.28 -5.50
C ILE A 89 -25.77 21.10 -5.75
N LEU A 90 -25.60 20.39 -6.87
CA LEU A 90 -26.51 19.34 -7.32
C LEU A 90 -26.06 17.93 -6.93
N HIS A 91 -24.95 17.78 -6.21
CA HIS A 91 -24.26 16.50 -6.05
C HIS A 91 -25.10 15.39 -5.38
N ASP A 92 -26.01 15.75 -4.48
CA ASP A 92 -26.90 14.81 -3.79
C ASP A 92 -28.28 14.70 -4.44
N VAL A 93 -28.56 15.47 -5.50
CA VAL A 93 -29.90 15.52 -6.10
C VAL A 93 -30.27 14.17 -6.74
N ILE A 94 -29.33 13.52 -7.44
CA ILE A 94 -29.60 12.20 -8.04
C ILE A 94 -29.76 11.11 -6.97
N GLU A 95 -29.08 11.23 -5.82
CA GLU A 95 -29.12 10.22 -4.76
C GLU A 95 -30.38 10.34 -3.88
N ASP A 96 -30.75 11.57 -3.51
CA ASP A 96 -31.77 11.84 -2.51
C ASP A 96 -33.15 12.15 -3.10
N THR A 97 -33.26 12.40 -4.41
CA THR A 97 -34.51 12.79 -5.07
C THR A 97 -34.84 11.88 -6.25
N THR A 98 -36.03 12.02 -6.82
CA THR A 98 -36.48 11.24 -7.99
C THR A 98 -35.95 11.79 -9.32
N THR A 99 -35.04 12.76 -9.29
CA THR A 99 -34.54 13.43 -10.50
C THR A 99 -33.63 12.50 -11.31
N ALA A 100 -33.95 12.33 -12.60
CA ALA A 100 -33.14 11.51 -13.51
C ALA A 100 -31.92 12.27 -14.04
N LYS A 101 -30.85 11.53 -14.36
CA LYS A 101 -29.63 12.08 -14.99
C LYS A 101 -29.96 12.85 -16.29
N ASP A 102 -30.90 12.36 -17.07
CA ASP A 102 -31.28 12.96 -18.35
C ASP A 102 -31.89 14.36 -18.17
N GLN A 103 -32.66 14.58 -17.10
CA GLN A 103 -33.21 15.89 -16.77
C GLN A 103 -32.09 16.91 -16.44
N LEU A 104 -31.06 16.49 -15.72
CA LEU A 104 -29.90 17.34 -15.43
C LEU A 104 -29.11 17.67 -16.70
N ALA A 105 -29.01 16.73 -17.63
CA ALA A 105 -28.35 16.93 -18.91
C ALA A 105 -29.10 17.95 -19.78
N ASP A 106 -30.43 17.91 -19.78
CA ASP A 106 -31.27 18.86 -20.51
C ASP A 106 -31.23 20.27 -19.89
N GLU A 107 -31.19 20.38 -18.56
CA GLU A 107 -31.24 21.69 -17.88
C GLU A 107 -29.90 22.41 -17.75
N PHE A 108 -28.81 21.66 -17.49
CA PHE A 108 -27.49 22.20 -17.16
C PHE A 108 -26.36 21.68 -18.06
N GLY A 109 -26.67 20.79 -19.01
CA GLY A 109 -25.72 20.22 -19.96
C GLY A 109 -25.15 18.86 -19.55
N SER A 110 -24.67 18.10 -20.54
CA SER A 110 -24.14 16.75 -20.36
C SER A 110 -22.95 16.68 -19.40
N GLU A 111 -22.07 17.69 -19.44
CA GLU A 111 -20.88 17.75 -18.60
C GLU A 111 -21.22 17.83 -17.10
N VAL A 112 -22.19 18.68 -16.73
CA VAL A 112 -22.66 18.78 -15.33
C VAL A 112 -23.33 17.47 -14.89
N ALA A 113 -24.16 16.88 -15.76
CA ALA A 113 -24.83 15.62 -15.46
C ALA A 113 -23.83 14.46 -15.24
N GLU A 114 -22.74 14.41 -16.01
CA GLU A 114 -21.65 13.44 -15.81
C GLU A 114 -20.90 13.66 -14.50
N LEU A 115 -20.62 14.92 -14.12
CA LEU A 115 -19.99 15.24 -12.85
C LEU A 115 -20.85 14.81 -11.65
N VAL A 116 -22.14 15.16 -11.67
CA VAL A 116 -23.08 14.80 -10.59
C VAL A 116 -23.25 13.29 -10.49
N ASP A 117 -23.42 12.59 -11.62
CA ASP A 117 -23.50 11.13 -11.69
C ASP A 117 -22.22 10.44 -11.17
N GLY A 118 -21.05 10.99 -11.51
CA GLY A 118 -19.76 10.52 -11.02
C GLY A 118 -19.60 10.63 -9.51
N VAL A 119 -20.15 11.69 -8.89
CA VAL A 119 -20.18 11.85 -7.43
C VAL A 119 -21.23 10.93 -6.80
N SER A 120 -22.38 10.76 -7.46
CA SER A 120 -23.56 10.04 -6.94
C SER A 120 -23.37 8.51 -6.88
N LYS A 121 -22.63 7.94 -7.82
CA LYS A 121 -22.40 6.48 -7.92
C LYS A 121 -21.54 5.89 -6.78
N LEU A 122 -21.08 6.73 -5.84
CA LEU A 122 -20.10 6.40 -4.81
C LEU A 122 -20.70 5.98 -3.46
N THR A 123 -22.00 6.15 -3.26
CA THR A 123 -22.68 5.94 -1.96
C THR A 123 -23.56 4.69 -1.92
N LEU A 124 -23.96 4.15 -3.08
CA LEU A 124 -24.91 3.05 -3.20
C LEU A 124 -24.19 1.69 -3.37
N ILE A 125 -24.36 0.79 -2.38
CA ILE A 125 -24.69 -0.66 -2.45
C ILE A 125 -24.55 -1.32 -1.05
N ASP A 126 -25.51 -2.18 -0.69
CA ASP A 126 -25.43 -3.14 0.42
C ASP A 126 -24.57 -4.36 0.04
N PHE A 127 -23.43 -4.56 0.73
CA PHE A 127 -22.58 -5.73 0.58
C PHE A 127 -22.48 -6.52 1.90
N GLY A 128 -22.13 -7.81 1.79
CA GLY A 128 -22.02 -8.72 2.93
C GLY A 128 -20.94 -8.34 3.94
N SER A 129 -19.80 -7.78 3.50
CA SER A 129 -18.74 -7.27 4.39
C SER A 129 -18.40 -5.79 4.15
N TYR A 130 -18.10 -5.08 5.24
CA TYR A 130 -17.73 -3.67 5.20
C TYR A 130 -16.45 -3.38 4.39
N ALA A 131 -15.50 -4.31 4.38
CA ALA A 131 -14.23 -4.16 3.66
C ALA A 131 -14.44 -4.23 2.14
N GLU A 132 -15.30 -5.13 1.67
CA GLU A 132 -15.66 -5.24 0.24
C GLU A 132 -16.45 -4.02 -0.22
N ALA A 133 -17.40 -3.53 0.58
CA ALA A 133 -18.14 -2.30 0.28
C ALA A 133 -17.20 -1.10 0.13
N GLN A 134 -16.21 -0.98 1.03
CA GLN A 134 -15.20 0.07 0.96
C GLN A 134 -14.32 -0.08 -0.28
N ALA A 135 -14.02 -1.31 -0.72
CA ALA A 135 -13.19 -1.58 -1.90
C ALA A 135 -13.91 -1.16 -3.17
N GLU A 136 -15.17 -1.53 -3.30
CA GLU A 136 -16.00 -1.19 -4.45
C GLU A 136 -16.28 0.31 -4.53
N ASN A 137 -16.55 0.98 -3.41
CA ASN A 137 -16.73 2.43 -3.39
C ASN A 137 -15.44 3.15 -3.79
N LEU A 138 -14.28 2.70 -3.30
CA LEU A 138 -12.98 3.25 -3.72
C LEU A 138 -12.71 2.98 -5.20
N ARG A 139 -13.06 1.79 -5.71
CA ARG A 139 -12.92 1.44 -7.13
C ARG A 139 -13.74 2.36 -8.03
N LYS A 140 -15.02 2.54 -7.72
CA LYS A 140 -15.91 3.45 -8.46
C LYS A 140 -15.41 4.89 -8.39
N MET A 141 -14.91 5.33 -7.22
CA MET A 141 -14.31 6.65 -7.05
C MET A 141 -13.11 6.83 -7.99
N LEU A 142 -12.20 5.87 -8.03
CA LEU A 142 -11.02 5.92 -8.91
C LEU A 142 -11.40 5.88 -10.40
N LEU A 143 -12.43 5.14 -10.79
CA LEU A 143 -12.94 5.13 -12.16
C LEU A 143 -13.53 6.48 -12.57
N ALA A 144 -14.35 7.08 -11.70
CA ALA A 144 -14.92 8.39 -11.95
C ALA A 144 -13.83 9.48 -12.01
N MET A 145 -12.81 9.38 -11.15
CA MET A 145 -11.64 10.26 -11.15
C MET A 145 -10.78 10.15 -12.42
N ALA A 146 -10.67 8.96 -13.00
CA ALA A 146 -9.88 8.76 -14.21
C ALA A 146 -10.51 9.47 -15.40
N ASN A 147 -11.84 9.50 -15.46
CA ASN A 147 -12.58 10.23 -16.47
C ASN A 147 -12.50 11.75 -16.21
N ASP A 148 -12.79 12.19 -14.98
CA ASP A 148 -12.72 13.60 -14.61
C ASP A 148 -12.30 13.80 -13.15
N ILE A 149 -11.18 14.51 -12.97
CA ILE A 149 -10.62 14.83 -11.65
C ILE A 149 -11.50 15.79 -10.83
N ARG A 150 -12.42 16.54 -11.46
CA ARG A 150 -13.36 17.43 -10.75
C ARG A 150 -14.28 16.65 -9.82
N VAL A 151 -14.60 15.39 -10.15
CA VAL A 151 -15.43 14.51 -9.32
C VAL A 151 -14.85 14.33 -7.92
N ILE A 152 -13.53 14.10 -7.79
CA ILE A 152 -12.90 13.96 -6.47
C ILE A 152 -12.77 15.28 -5.73
N LEU A 153 -12.61 16.41 -6.43
CA LEU A 153 -12.57 17.73 -5.79
C LEU A 153 -13.93 18.05 -5.14
N ILE A 154 -15.02 17.76 -5.85
CA ILE A 154 -16.39 17.87 -5.33
C ILE A 154 -16.57 16.92 -4.13
N LYS A 155 -16.15 15.66 -4.24
CA LYS A 155 -16.29 14.70 -3.14
C LYS A 155 -15.46 15.04 -1.90
N LEU A 156 -14.27 15.61 -2.09
CA LEU A 156 -13.44 16.09 -1.00
C LEU A 156 -14.06 17.32 -0.31
N ALA A 157 -14.69 18.22 -1.06
CA ALA A 157 -15.43 19.35 -0.51
C ALA A 157 -16.68 18.91 0.27
N ASP A 158 -17.45 17.95 -0.27
CA ASP A 158 -18.54 17.26 0.44
C ASP A 158 -18.03 16.64 1.75
N ARG A 159 -16.99 15.80 1.67
CA ARG A 159 -16.42 15.13 2.84
C ARG A 159 -15.91 16.14 3.88
N LEU A 160 -15.29 17.25 3.47
CA LEU A 160 -14.86 18.30 4.38
C LEU A 160 -16.03 18.93 5.12
N HIS A 161 -17.12 19.25 4.41
CA HIS A 161 -18.31 19.77 5.07
C HIS A 161 -18.91 18.75 6.05
N ASN A 162 -19.02 17.48 5.65
CA ASN A 162 -19.52 16.42 6.52
C ASN A 162 -18.68 16.25 7.80
N MET A 163 -17.35 16.40 7.69
CA MET A 163 -16.46 16.41 8.86
C MET A 163 -16.66 17.64 9.75
N ARG A 164 -16.94 18.82 9.17
CA ARG A 164 -17.23 20.05 9.93
C ARG A 164 -18.53 19.95 10.73
N THR A 165 -19.53 19.23 10.21
CA THR A 165 -20.85 19.06 10.85
C THR A 165 -21.00 17.73 11.62
N LEU A 166 -19.93 16.95 11.76
CA LEU A 166 -19.97 15.57 12.25
C LEU A 166 -20.48 15.41 13.70
N VAL A 167 -20.36 16.48 14.51
CA VAL A 167 -20.65 16.47 15.96
C VAL A 167 -22.10 16.09 16.29
N SER A 168 -23.05 16.29 15.38
CA SER A 168 -24.47 15.96 15.58
C SER A 168 -24.78 14.46 15.42
N MET A 169 -23.85 13.64 14.91
CA MET A 169 -24.07 12.21 14.69
C MET A 169 -23.75 11.36 15.93
N PRO A 170 -24.26 10.11 16.02
CA PRO A 170 -23.84 9.15 17.04
C PRO A 170 -22.34 8.85 17.00
N MET A 171 -21.72 8.65 18.16
CA MET A 171 -20.26 8.47 18.32
C MET A 171 -19.66 7.37 17.44
N ASP A 172 -20.38 6.27 17.22
CA ASP A 172 -19.90 5.17 16.38
C ASP A 172 -19.81 5.58 14.90
N LYS A 173 -20.83 6.31 14.40
CA LYS A 173 -20.81 6.88 13.05
C LYS A 173 -19.71 7.94 12.92
N GLN A 174 -19.52 8.79 13.93
CA GLN A 174 -18.45 9.80 13.93
C GLN A 174 -17.07 9.14 13.80
N ARG A 175 -16.77 8.14 14.63
CA ARG A 175 -15.49 7.42 14.60
C ARG A 175 -15.26 6.70 13.28
N ARG A 176 -16.31 6.09 12.72
CA ARG A 176 -16.26 5.41 11.42
C ARG A 176 -15.91 6.39 10.30
N ILE A 177 -16.65 7.49 10.20
CA ILE A 177 -16.44 8.53 9.18
C ILE A 177 -15.05 9.17 9.34
N ALA A 178 -14.62 9.44 10.58
CA ALA A 178 -13.29 10.00 10.82
C ALA A 178 -12.17 9.03 10.46
N ARG A 179 -12.35 7.70 10.65
CA ARG A 179 -11.36 6.69 10.24
C ARG A 179 -11.28 6.58 8.72
N GLU A 180 -12.42 6.48 8.06
CA GLU A 180 -12.51 6.49 6.59
C GLU A 180 -11.84 7.74 6.00
N THR A 181 -12.12 8.92 6.57
CA THR A 181 -11.53 10.19 6.15
C THR A 181 -10.01 10.20 6.31
N MET A 182 -9.51 9.70 7.43
CA MET A 182 -8.07 9.64 7.72
C MET A 182 -7.32 8.67 6.80
N ASP A 183 -7.95 7.54 6.46
CA ASP A 183 -7.32 6.45 5.72
C ASP A 183 -7.41 6.63 4.19
N ILE A 184 -8.44 7.33 3.69
CA ILE A 184 -8.72 7.46 2.25
C ILE A 184 -8.63 8.92 1.78
N TYR A 185 -9.46 9.81 2.34
CA TYR A 185 -9.61 11.17 1.80
C TYR A 185 -8.42 12.09 2.11
N VAL A 186 -7.84 11.99 3.31
CA VAL A 186 -6.64 12.76 3.69
C VAL A 186 -5.44 12.44 2.78
N PRO A 187 -5.11 11.16 2.51
CA PRO A 187 -4.06 10.81 1.55
C PRO A 187 -4.32 11.28 0.13
N ILE A 188 -5.56 11.16 -0.35
CA ILE A 188 -5.94 11.66 -1.69
C ILE A 188 -5.75 13.18 -1.76
N ALA A 189 -6.22 13.94 -0.76
CA ALA A 189 -6.00 15.38 -0.68
C ALA A 189 -4.49 15.73 -0.66
N ASN A 190 -3.66 14.93 0.02
CA ASN A 190 -2.21 15.09 0.00
C ASN A 190 -1.60 14.89 -1.39
N ARG A 191 -2.05 13.84 -2.10
CA ARG A 191 -1.57 13.48 -3.43
C ARG A 191 -1.95 14.52 -4.48
N LEU A 192 -3.15 15.10 -4.36
CA LEU A 192 -3.63 16.19 -5.21
C LEU A 192 -3.02 17.57 -4.85
N GLY A 193 -2.15 17.62 -3.84
CA GLY A 193 -1.50 18.85 -3.38
C GLY A 193 -2.42 19.80 -2.61
N MET A 194 -3.61 19.36 -2.21
CA MET A 194 -4.63 20.15 -1.52
C MET A 194 -4.31 20.29 -0.02
N ASN A 195 -3.25 21.04 0.29
CA ASN A 195 -2.70 21.10 1.64
C ASN A 195 -3.66 21.73 2.67
N THR A 196 -4.38 22.79 2.31
CA THR A 196 -5.32 23.45 3.24
C THR A 196 -6.42 22.50 3.69
N MET A 197 -7.06 21.85 2.71
CA MET A 197 -8.11 20.88 2.95
C MET A 197 -7.59 19.65 3.70
N ARG A 198 -6.42 19.12 3.31
CA ARG A 198 -5.77 18.00 4.00
C ARG A 198 -5.56 18.30 5.48
N LEU A 199 -5.01 19.47 5.81
CA LEU A 199 -4.72 19.86 7.20
C LEU A 199 -6.00 20.02 8.02
N GLU A 200 -7.05 20.57 7.44
CA GLU A 200 -8.35 20.71 8.11
C GLU A 200 -9.00 19.34 8.35
N LEU A 201 -9.01 18.46 7.35
CA LEU A 201 -9.49 17.08 7.49
C LEU A 201 -8.69 16.32 8.57
N GLU A 202 -7.37 16.45 8.60
CA GLU A 202 -6.51 15.84 9.62
C GLU A 202 -6.88 16.30 11.04
N ASP A 203 -7.05 17.61 11.25
CA ASP A 203 -7.38 18.16 12.56
C ASP A 203 -8.81 17.77 13.00
N LEU A 204 -9.78 17.75 12.07
CA LEU A 204 -11.15 17.28 12.33
C LEU A 204 -11.18 15.77 12.67
N CYS A 205 -10.43 14.96 11.93
CA CYS A 205 -10.27 13.54 12.23
C CYS A 205 -9.61 13.33 13.59
N PHE A 206 -8.57 14.12 13.90
CA PHE A 206 -7.84 13.99 15.16
C PHE A 206 -8.70 14.35 16.37
N SER A 207 -9.46 15.44 16.29
CA SER A 207 -10.39 15.86 17.35
C SER A 207 -11.51 14.83 17.59
N THR A 208 -11.99 14.18 16.53
CA THR A 208 -13.06 13.17 16.60
C THR A 208 -12.55 11.83 17.14
N GLN A 209 -11.41 11.34 16.63
CA GLN A 209 -10.86 10.04 17.01
C GLN A 209 -10.21 10.05 18.41
N TYR A 210 -9.50 11.14 18.76
CA TYR A 210 -8.71 11.25 19.98
C TYR A 210 -8.93 12.60 20.71
N PRO A 211 -10.16 12.88 21.20
CA PRO A 211 -10.52 14.20 21.75
C PRO A 211 -9.64 14.62 22.94
N GLY A 212 -9.29 13.68 23.83
CA GLY A 212 -8.41 13.96 24.97
C GLY A 212 -7.00 14.38 24.56
N ARG A 213 -6.42 13.70 23.56
CA ARG A 213 -5.09 14.02 23.02
C ARG A 213 -5.11 15.36 22.28
N TYR A 214 -6.15 15.58 21.47
CA TYR A 214 -6.35 16.84 20.77
C TYR A 214 -6.41 18.04 21.73
N ARG A 215 -7.19 17.93 22.81
CA ARG A 215 -7.31 19.00 23.82
C ARG A 215 -5.96 19.34 24.46
N VAL A 216 -5.23 18.33 24.94
CA VAL A 216 -3.94 18.52 25.61
C VAL A 216 -2.92 19.17 24.67
N ILE A 217 -2.79 18.68 23.44
CA ILE A 217 -1.82 19.22 22.47
C ILE A 217 -2.22 20.64 22.05
N SER A 218 -3.50 20.90 21.79
CA SER A 218 -3.98 22.23 21.41
C SER A 218 -3.75 23.26 22.52
N GLU A 219 -3.99 22.87 23.78
CA GLU A 219 -3.68 23.73 24.94
C GLU A 219 -2.18 23.99 25.10
N ALA A 220 -1.35 22.95 24.93
CA ALA A 220 0.11 23.07 25.00
C ALA A 220 0.64 24.01 23.90
N VAL A 221 0.14 23.88 22.67
CA VAL A 221 0.45 24.77 21.55
C VAL A 221 0.03 26.22 21.88
N ARG A 222 -1.18 26.43 22.42
CA ARG A 222 -1.66 27.77 22.80
C ARG A 222 -0.78 28.42 23.88
N LYS A 223 -0.37 27.66 24.91
CA LYS A 223 0.52 28.16 25.97
C LYS A 223 1.90 28.52 25.41
N ALA A 224 2.47 27.67 24.57
CA ALA A 224 3.78 27.89 23.98
C ALA A 224 3.84 29.11 23.03
N ARG A 225 2.71 29.46 22.38
CA ARG A 225 2.61 30.69 21.55
C ARG A 225 2.86 31.97 22.35
N GLY A 226 2.28 32.09 23.54
CA GLY A 226 2.38 33.30 24.36
C GLY A 226 3.82 33.68 24.67
N ASN A 227 4.63 32.70 25.06
CA ASN A 227 6.03 32.90 25.47
C ASN A 227 6.98 33.19 24.32
N ARG A 228 6.58 32.94 23.05
CA ARG A 228 7.49 32.91 21.89
C ARG A 228 7.21 34.01 20.86
N LYS A 229 6.23 34.88 21.11
CA LYS A 229 5.82 35.97 20.20
C LYS A 229 6.95 36.98 19.94
N GLN A 230 7.77 37.27 20.96
CA GLN A 230 8.91 38.18 20.84
C GLN A 230 10.03 37.63 19.93
N LEU A 231 10.40 36.36 20.08
CA LEU A 231 11.46 35.74 19.27
C LEU A 231 11.07 35.67 17.79
N VAL A 232 9.80 35.31 17.52
CA VAL A 232 9.26 35.31 16.15
C VAL A 232 9.29 36.72 15.54
N GLY A 233 8.92 37.74 16.32
CA GLY A 233 8.99 39.14 15.89
C GLY A 233 10.40 39.62 15.59
N ASN A 234 11.39 39.18 16.37
CA ASN A 234 12.80 39.53 16.14
C ASN A 234 13.32 38.95 14.82
N VAL A 235 13.03 37.67 14.54
CA VAL A 235 13.42 37.02 13.27
C VAL A 235 12.69 37.66 12.09
N ASP A 236 11.39 37.89 12.21
CA ASP A 236 10.58 38.56 11.16
C ASP A 236 11.15 39.95 10.82
N THR A 237 11.50 40.74 11.84
CA THR A 237 12.08 42.08 11.67
C THR A 237 13.46 42.01 11.01
N ALA A 238 14.31 41.06 11.43
CA ALA A 238 15.64 40.88 10.86
C ALA A 238 15.59 40.50 9.38
N VAL A 239 14.69 39.56 9.01
CA VAL A 239 14.50 39.13 7.62
C VAL A 239 13.93 40.28 6.78
N LYS A 240 12.88 40.98 7.23
CA LYS A 240 12.30 42.14 6.53
C LYS A 240 13.33 43.24 6.29
N ARG A 241 14.17 43.53 7.29
CA ARG A 241 15.24 44.53 7.15
C ARG A 241 16.24 44.11 6.06
N ARG A 242 16.66 42.84 6.04
CA ARG A 242 17.57 42.33 5.01
C ARG A 242 16.94 42.37 3.61
N MET A 243 15.66 42.02 3.49
CA MET A 243 14.91 42.12 2.23
C MET A 243 14.82 43.55 1.70
N ARG A 244 14.55 44.53 2.58
CA ARG A 244 14.52 45.96 2.21
C ARG A 244 15.88 46.48 1.76
N GLN A 245 16.97 46.07 2.40
CA GLN A 245 18.33 46.49 2.00
C GLN A 245 18.68 46.05 0.58
N GLU A 246 18.30 44.84 0.20
CA GLU A 246 18.55 44.29 -1.15
C GLU A 246 17.45 44.65 -2.17
N LYS A 247 16.48 45.49 -1.77
CA LYS A 247 15.33 45.92 -2.59
C LYS A 247 14.51 44.76 -3.17
N ILE A 248 14.34 43.68 -2.40
CA ILE A 248 13.50 42.55 -2.78
C ILE A 248 12.14 42.69 -2.12
N GLU A 249 11.09 42.71 -2.92
CA GLU A 249 9.71 42.64 -2.45
C GLU A 249 9.30 41.20 -2.13
N GLY A 250 8.60 41.01 -1.01
CA GLY A 250 8.08 39.72 -0.62
C GLY A 250 7.38 39.77 0.73
N SER A 251 6.54 38.77 0.97
CA SER A 251 5.82 38.62 2.23
C SER A 251 6.46 37.53 3.08
N ILE A 252 6.66 37.81 4.36
CA ILE A 252 7.07 36.82 5.35
C ILE A 252 5.92 36.56 6.31
N SER A 253 5.66 35.29 6.56
CA SER A 253 4.65 34.82 7.52
C SER A 253 5.23 33.72 8.39
N GLY A 254 4.87 33.73 9.68
CA GLY A 254 5.14 32.60 10.57
C GLY A 254 4.21 31.44 10.23
N ARG A 255 4.78 30.25 10.02
CA ARG A 255 4.02 29.02 9.77
C ARG A 255 3.78 28.28 11.08
N GLU A 256 2.52 28.09 11.41
CA GLU A 256 2.13 27.29 12.56
C GLU A 256 2.08 25.79 12.21
N LYS A 257 2.57 24.94 13.11
CA LYS A 257 2.42 23.50 12.99
C LYS A 257 1.05 23.09 13.51
N HIS A 258 0.33 22.30 12.73
CA HIS A 258 -0.97 21.76 13.12
C HIS A 258 -0.85 20.73 14.25
N PRO A 259 -1.84 20.66 15.17
CA PRO A 259 -1.84 19.71 16.29
C PRO A 259 -1.63 18.27 15.86
N TYR A 260 -2.28 17.81 14.79
CA TYR A 260 -2.12 16.44 14.31
C TYR A 260 -0.70 16.15 13.82
N SER A 261 -0.08 17.09 13.08
CA SER A 261 1.31 16.95 12.62
C SER A 261 2.31 16.87 13.77
N ILE A 262 2.07 17.60 14.87
CA ILE A 262 2.88 17.51 16.09
C ILE A 262 2.71 16.14 16.74
N TYR A 263 1.46 15.71 16.92
CA TYR A 263 1.13 14.39 17.49
C TYR A 263 1.79 13.25 16.70
N LYS A 264 1.67 13.27 15.37
CA LYS A 264 2.29 12.27 14.48
C LYS A 264 3.81 12.23 14.67
N LYS A 265 4.49 13.38 14.67
CA LYS A 265 5.95 13.44 14.90
C LYS A 265 6.36 12.94 16.29
N MET A 266 5.60 13.30 17.34
CA MET A 266 5.86 12.82 18.71
C MET A 266 5.74 11.30 18.78
N ARG A 267 4.70 10.72 18.18
CA ARG A 267 4.47 9.27 18.16
C ARG A 267 5.54 8.53 17.35
N ASP A 268 5.77 8.96 16.12
CA ASP A 268 6.62 8.22 15.17
C ASP A 268 8.11 8.32 15.56
N LYS A 269 8.55 9.44 16.12
CA LYS A 269 9.96 9.65 16.55
C LYS A 269 10.19 9.44 18.04
N LYS A 270 9.13 9.19 18.82
CA LYS A 270 9.18 9.08 20.29
C LYS A 270 9.84 10.30 20.97
N LEU A 271 9.62 11.50 20.42
CA LEU A 271 10.21 12.75 20.92
C LEU A 271 9.23 13.50 21.85
N PRO A 272 9.74 14.20 22.88
CA PRO A 272 8.91 15.05 23.73
C PRO A 272 8.37 16.27 22.96
N PHE A 273 7.26 16.85 23.44
CA PHE A 273 6.60 18.00 22.80
C PHE A 273 7.55 19.19 22.61
N ALA A 274 8.42 19.46 23.60
CA ALA A 274 9.38 20.57 23.56
C ALA A 274 10.26 20.52 22.31
N GLU A 275 10.90 19.37 22.03
CA GLU A 275 11.81 19.20 20.88
C GLU A 275 11.10 19.27 19.53
N VAL A 276 9.87 18.77 19.43
CA VAL A 276 9.08 18.82 18.18
C VAL A 276 8.60 20.23 17.87
N PHE A 277 8.25 20.98 18.92
CA PHE A 277 7.74 22.33 18.84
C PHE A 277 8.86 23.38 18.69
N ASP A 278 10.11 23.05 19.05
CA ASP A 278 11.23 24.02 19.07
C ASP A 278 11.82 24.41 17.71
N VAL A 279 11.35 23.83 16.62
CA VAL A 279 11.71 24.30 15.27
C VAL A 279 10.67 25.29 14.79
N TYR A 280 11.07 26.57 14.72
CA TYR A 280 10.26 27.65 14.14
C TYR A 280 10.21 27.48 12.63
N ALA A 281 9.04 27.70 12.02
CA ALA A 281 8.90 27.67 10.58
C ALA A 281 8.46 29.05 10.06
N PHE A 282 9.20 29.60 9.12
CA PHE A 282 8.86 30.82 8.41
C PHE A 282 8.63 30.51 6.94
N ARG A 283 7.71 31.26 6.34
CA ARG A 283 7.42 31.19 4.92
C ARG A 283 7.69 32.56 4.31
N ILE A 284 8.52 32.59 3.28
CA ILE A 284 8.80 33.77 2.46
C ILE A 284 8.21 33.53 1.08
N VAL A 285 7.30 34.40 0.67
CA VAL A 285 6.66 34.38 -0.65
C VAL A 285 7.17 35.57 -1.45
N VAL A 286 7.73 35.29 -2.63
CA VAL A 286 8.32 36.27 -3.56
C VAL A 286 7.63 36.21 -4.92
N ASP A 287 8.02 37.08 -5.84
CA ASP A 287 7.45 37.20 -7.18
C ASP A 287 7.89 36.06 -8.12
N LYS A 288 9.20 35.78 -8.17
CA LYS A 288 9.81 34.91 -9.20
C LYS A 288 10.73 33.86 -8.60
N VAL A 289 10.99 32.82 -9.40
CA VAL A 289 11.88 31.71 -9.03
C VAL A 289 13.33 32.18 -8.81
N ASP A 290 13.84 33.09 -9.65
CA ASP A 290 15.16 33.71 -9.45
C ASP A 290 15.28 34.38 -8.07
N THR A 291 14.25 35.15 -7.71
CA THR A 291 14.15 35.82 -6.41
C THR A 291 14.19 34.81 -5.25
N CYS A 292 13.64 33.60 -5.41
CA CYS A 292 13.72 32.55 -4.39
C CYS A 292 15.18 32.19 -4.04
N TYR A 293 16.03 32.00 -5.05
CA TYR A 293 17.44 31.66 -4.85
C TYR A 293 18.26 32.83 -4.32
N ARG A 294 17.94 34.06 -4.74
CA ARG A 294 18.54 35.28 -4.16
C ARG A 294 18.22 35.40 -2.67
N VAL A 295 16.96 35.20 -2.30
CA VAL A 295 16.54 35.21 -0.89
C VAL A 295 17.21 34.07 -0.10
N LEU A 296 17.39 32.88 -0.68
CA LEU A 296 18.12 31.79 -0.03
C LEU A 296 19.54 32.24 0.35
N GLY A 297 20.28 32.85 -0.58
CA GLY A 297 21.62 33.37 -0.32
C GLY A 297 21.63 34.45 0.78
N MET A 298 20.62 35.32 0.80
CA MET A 298 20.46 36.33 1.84
C MET A 298 20.20 35.72 3.22
N MET A 299 19.39 34.65 3.29
CA MET A 299 19.10 33.95 4.54
C MET A 299 20.33 33.22 5.08
N HIS A 300 21.15 32.61 4.22
CA HIS A 300 22.40 31.95 4.60
C HIS A 300 23.48 32.94 5.06
N ASN A 301 23.43 34.18 4.58
CA ASN A 301 24.29 35.26 5.08
C ASN A 301 23.80 35.78 6.44
N LEU A 302 22.48 35.89 6.63
CA LEU A 302 21.89 36.36 7.89
C LEU A 302 22.04 35.34 9.03
N PHE A 303 21.85 34.05 8.74
CA PHE A 303 21.94 32.94 9.69
C PHE A 303 22.71 31.77 9.09
N LYS A 304 23.54 31.12 9.91
CA LYS A 304 24.36 29.99 9.46
C LYS A 304 23.46 28.79 9.12
N PRO A 305 23.58 28.16 7.93
CA PRO A 305 22.81 26.97 7.57
C PRO A 305 23.29 25.73 8.33
N VAL A 306 22.35 24.85 8.66
CA VAL A 306 22.65 23.53 9.24
C VAL A 306 23.01 22.57 8.11
N PRO A 307 24.21 21.95 8.11
CA PRO A 307 24.63 21.01 7.06
C PRO A 307 23.63 19.87 6.85
N GLY A 308 23.38 19.50 5.59
CA GLY A 308 22.45 18.41 5.23
C GLY A 308 20.96 18.70 5.47
N ARG A 309 20.59 19.94 5.85
CA ARG A 309 19.20 20.36 6.09
C ARG A 309 18.67 21.35 5.05
N PHE A 310 19.32 21.43 3.90
CA PHE A 310 18.82 22.14 2.72
C PHE A 310 18.14 21.16 1.77
N LYS A 311 16.99 21.56 1.22
CA LYS A 311 16.27 20.80 0.20
C LYS A 311 15.73 21.75 -0.85
N ASP A 312 16.04 21.46 -2.12
CA ASP A 312 15.54 22.22 -3.25
C ASP A 312 14.36 21.50 -3.89
N TYR A 313 13.14 21.81 -3.45
CA TYR A 313 11.93 21.29 -4.09
C TYR A 313 11.48 22.11 -5.29
N ILE A 314 12.20 23.18 -5.66
CA ILE A 314 11.91 23.90 -6.91
C ILE A 314 12.48 23.12 -8.07
N ALA A 315 13.75 22.72 -7.96
CA ALA A 315 14.44 21.90 -8.96
C ALA A 315 13.91 20.46 -9.01
N ILE A 316 13.58 19.89 -7.84
CA ILE A 316 13.03 18.53 -7.71
C ILE A 316 11.68 18.62 -6.98
N PRO A 317 10.57 18.92 -7.69
CA PRO A 317 9.24 18.97 -7.12
C PRO A 317 8.87 17.65 -6.43
N LYS A 318 7.98 17.72 -5.44
CA LYS A 318 7.39 16.49 -4.89
C LYS A 318 6.40 15.86 -5.88
N SER A 319 6.04 14.60 -5.66
CA SER A 319 5.03 13.90 -6.46
C SER A 319 3.69 14.64 -6.57
N ASN A 320 3.26 15.28 -5.47
CA ASN A 320 2.06 16.13 -5.44
C ASN A 320 2.25 17.51 -6.09
N GLY A 321 3.38 17.74 -6.77
CA GLY A 321 3.76 18.98 -7.43
C GLY A 321 4.27 20.08 -6.48
N TYR A 322 4.42 19.81 -5.18
CA TYR A 322 4.86 20.83 -4.22
C TYR A 322 6.27 21.36 -4.55
N GLN A 323 6.39 22.69 -4.62
CA GLN A 323 7.64 23.40 -4.90
C GLN A 323 7.94 24.44 -3.81
N SER A 324 9.17 24.41 -3.27
CA SER A 324 9.72 25.38 -2.32
C SER A 324 11.19 25.06 -2.00
N LEU A 325 11.99 26.07 -1.70
CA LEU A 325 13.31 25.89 -1.07
C LEU A 325 13.12 25.75 0.44
N HIS A 326 13.64 24.68 1.03
CA HIS A 326 13.62 24.45 2.47
C HIS A 326 15.04 24.53 3.01
N THR A 327 15.26 25.36 4.02
CA THR A 327 16.55 25.44 4.71
C THR A 327 16.35 25.55 6.21
N VAL A 328 17.14 24.81 6.99
CA VAL A 328 17.20 24.98 8.45
C VAL A 328 18.45 25.77 8.79
N LEU A 329 18.27 26.82 9.58
CA LEU A 329 19.27 27.80 9.95
C LEU A 329 19.41 27.86 11.47
N PHE A 330 20.58 28.23 11.96
CA PHE A 330 20.78 28.55 13.38
C PHE A 330 20.26 29.96 13.66
N GLY A 331 19.11 30.05 14.33
CA GLY A 331 18.48 31.30 14.71
C GLY A 331 19.11 31.96 15.93
N PRO A 332 18.53 33.09 16.39
CA PRO A 332 18.98 33.78 17.60
C PRO A 332 18.94 32.83 18.80
N HIS A 333 19.97 32.88 19.65
CA HIS A 333 20.14 32.00 20.81
C HIS A 333 20.27 30.49 20.50
N GLY A 334 20.67 30.13 19.27
CA GLY A 334 20.96 28.74 18.89
C GLY A 334 19.75 27.87 18.59
N VAL A 335 18.53 28.46 18.58
CA VAL A 335 17.31 27.71 18.28
C VAL A 335 17.19 27.51 16.76
N PRO A 336 16.91 26.28 16.27
CA PRO A 336 16.78 26.02 14.84
C PRO A 336 15.55 26.72 14.23
N VAL A 337 15.78 27.41 13.11
CA VAL A 337 14.75 28.10 12.32
C VAL A 337 14.68 27.47 10.93
N GLU A 338 13.54 26.90 10.59
CA GLU A 338 13.21 26.42 9.26
C GLU A 338 12.62 27.57 8.42
N ILE A 339 13.20 27.84 7.26
CA ILE A 339 12.70 28.83 6.30
C ILE A 339 12.28 28.11 5.02
N GLN A 340 11.08 28.42 4.56
CA GLN A 340 10.49 27.96 3.31
C GLN A 340 10.36 29.14 2.36
N ILE A 341 11.00 29.07 1.19
CA ILE A 341 11.00 30.15 0.20
C ILE A 341 10.30 29.63 -1.06
N ARG A 342 9.37 30.41 -1.62
CA ARG A 342 8.62 30.05 -2.84
C ARG A 342 8.03 31.28 -3.52
N SER A 343 7.64 31.16 -4.80
CA SER A 343 6.92 32.23 -5.49
C SER A 343 5.44 32.30 -5.08
N THR A 344 4.74 33.35 -5.51
CA THR A 344 3.27 33.49 -5.36
C THR A 344 2.53 32.32 -5.99
N ASP A 345 2.93 31.92 -7.20
CA ASP A 345 2.28 30.83 -7.96
C ASP A 345 2.52 29.49 -7.26
N MET A 346 3.76 29.23 -6.82
CA MET A 346 4.11 28.05 -6.03
C MET A 346 3.39 28.04 -4.68
N ASN A 347 3.14 29.21 -4.07
CA ASN A 347 2.38 29.31 -2.85
C ASN A 347 0.91 28.95 -3.07
N GLN A 348 0.28 29.47 -4.12
CA GLN A 348 -1.11 29.15 -4.47
C GLN A 348 -1.26 27.66 -4.80
N PHE A 349 -0.36 27.10 -5.61
CA PHE A 349 -0.33 25.67 -5.91
C PHE A 349 -0.12 24.82 -4.66
N ALA A 350 0.77 25.22 -3.76
CA ALA A 350 1.04 24.43 -2.56
C ALA A 350 -0.09 24.46 -1.52
N GLU A 351 -1.02 25.42 -1.58
CA GLU A 351 -2.18 25.46 -0.68
C GLU A 351 -3.43 24.81 -1.31
N SER A 352 -3.72 25.13 -2.57
CA SER A 352 -4.94 24.70 -3.28
C SER A 352 -4.71 23.53 -4.25
N GLY A 353 -3.47 23.08 -4.43
CA GLY A 353 -3.12 21.94 -5.25
C GLY A 353 -3.52 22.11 -6.72
N ILE A 354 -4.03 21.02 -7.29
CA ILE A 354 -4.47 20.95 -8.68
C ILE A 354 -5.57 21.96 -9.04
N ALA A 355 -6.35 22.41 -8.07
CA ALA A 355 -7.44 23.38 -8.29
C ALA A 355 -6.91 24.78 -8.63
N ALA A 356 -5.71 25.15 -8.14
CA ALA A 356 -5.11 26.47 -8.41
C ALA A 356 -4.84 26.72 -9.90
N HIS A 357 -4.61 25.66 -10.69
CA HIS A 357 -4.25 25.77 -12.11
C HIS A 357 -5.46 25.67 -13.07
N TRP A 358 -6.68 25.43 -12.58
CA TRP A 358 -7.83 25.21 -13.47
C TRP A 358 -8.31 26.50 -14.13
N LEU A 359 -8.34 27.61 -13.40
CA LEU A 359 -8.78 28.93 -13.90
C LEU A 359 -7.88 29.55 -14.97
N TYR A 360 -6.58 29.24 -14.93
CA TYR A 360 -5.59 29.87 -15.83
C TYR A 360 -5.59 29.28 -17.24
N LYS A 361 -6.36 28.21 -17.49
CA LYS A 361 -6.25 27.37 -18.68
C LYS A 361 -7.31 27.61 -19.75
N LEU A 362 -8.16 28.62 -19.60
CA LEU A 362 -9.03 29.04 -20.71
C LEU A 362 -8.23 29.65 -21.88
N ASN A 363 -6.93 29.92 -21.73
CA ASN A 363 -6.11 30.64 -22.73
C ASN A 363 -4.82 29.92 -23.19
N ASP A 364 -4.46 28.72 -22.71
CA ASP A 364 -3.21 28.06 -23.15
C ASP A 364 -3.32 26.52 -23.16
N ASP A 365 -3.01 25.90 -24.31
CA ASP A 365 -3.24 24.49 -24.65
C ASP A 365 -2.31 23.50 -23.91
N SER A 366 -1.43 23.98 -23.03
CA SER A 366 -0.46 23.13 -22.33
C SER A 366 -1.07 22.48 -21.10
N SER A 367 -1.23 21.15 -21.13
CA SER A 367 -1.68 20.42 -19.95
C SER A 367 -0.70 20.59 -18.78
N SER A 368 -1.15 21.16 -17.65
CA SER A 368 -0.27 21.38 -16.49
C SER A 368 0.34 20.04 -16.07
N ALA A 369 1.67 19.98 -15.96
CA ALA A 369 2.40 18.77 -15.59
C ALA A 369 1.87 18.13 -14.29
N ALA A 370 1.27 18.91 -13.39
CA ALA A 370 0.62 18.40 -12.19
C ALA A 370 -0.68 17.62 -12.48
N GLN A 371 -1.52 18.09 -13.40
CA GLN A 371 -2.72 17.37 -13.85
C GLN A 371 -2.34 16.09 -14.56
N ALA A 372 -1.37 16.14 -15.47
CA ALA A 372 -0.85 14.95 -16.14
C ALA A 372 -0.31 13.92 -15.14
N ARG A 373 0.42 14.35 -14.10
CA ARG A 373 0.88 13.47 -13.01
C ARG A 373 -0.27 12.86 -12.21
N ALA A 374 -1.28 13.65 -11.85
CA ALA A 374 -2.44 13.14 -11.12
C ALA A 374 -3.25 12.14 -11.96
N HIS A 375 -3.52 12.44 -13.24
CA HIS A 375 -4.16 11.50 -14.16
C HIS A 375 -3.33 10.23 -14.32
N LYS A 376 -2.02 10.33 -14.55
CA LYS A 376 -1.11 9.18 -14.67
C LYS A 376 -1.13 8.31 -13.42
N TRP A 377 -1.20 8.91 -12.24
CA TRP A 377 -1.33 8.19 -10.97
C TRP A 377 -2.65 7.43 -10.88
N VAL A 378 -3.79 8.08 -11.14
CA VAL A 378 -5.11 7.43 -11.12
C VAL A 378 -5.18 6.29 -12.14
N HIS A 379 -4.67 6.50 -13.36
CA HIS A 379 -4.59 5.45 -14.38
C HIS A 379 -3.69 4.28 -13.94
N GLY A 380 -2.55 4.55 -13.30
CA GLY A 380 -1.67 3.51 -12.77
C GLY A 380 -2.36 2.62 -11.73
N LEU A 381 -3.20 3.19 -10.86
CA LEU A 381 -4.00 2.42 -9.90
C LEU A 381 -5.04 1.53 -10.59
N LEU A 382 -5.67 2.00 -11.67
CA LEU A 382 -6.63 1.22 -12.45
C LEU A 382 -5.96 0.07 -13.22
N GLU A 383 -4.76 0.26 -13.74
CA GLU A 383 -4.01 -0.81 -14.40
C GLU A 383 -3.63 -1.94 -13.43
N MET A 384 -3.22 -1.60 -12.20
CA MET A 384 -2.94 -2.58 -11.15
C MET A 384 -4.14 -3.46 -10.82
N GLN A 385 -5.35 -2.91 -10.91
CA GLN A 385 -6.59 -3.64 -10.66
C GLN A 385 -6.87 -4.69 -11.74
N LYS A 386 -6.56 -4.43 -13.02
CA LYS A 386 -6.78 -5.41 -14.11
C LYS A 386 -6.00 -6.71 -13.90
N GLY A 387 -4.92 -6.69 -13.11
CA GLY A 387 -4.12 -7.87 -12.77
C GLY A 387 -4.40 -8.50 -11.40
N ALA A 388 -5.14 -7.82 -10.51
CA ALA A 388 -5.43 -8.29 -9.16
C ALA A 388 -6.80 -8.98 -9.11
N GLY A 389 -6.84 -10.25 -8.69
CA GLY A 389 -8.08 -11.05 -8.65
C GLY A 389 -8.96 -10.79 -7.43
N ASP A 390 -8.47 -10.11 -6.39
CA ASP A 390 -9.16 -9.93 -5.10
C ASP A 390 -9.26 -8.44 -4.69
N SER A 391 -10.46 -8.00 -4.30
CA SER A 391 -10.80 -6.59 -4.03
C SER A 391 -10.22 -6.07 -2.72
N ILE A 392 -9.94 -6.97 -1.76
CA ILE A 392 -9.33 -6.61 -0.48
C ILE A 392 -7.83 -6.33 -0.66
N GLU A 393 -7.14 -7.17 -1.44
CA GLU A 393 -5.73 -6.98 -1.78
C GLU A 393 -5.52 -5.65 -2.53
N PHE A 394 -6.49 -5.26 -3.35
CA PHE A 394 -6.48 -3.97 -4.03
C PHE A 394 -6.44 -2.79 -3.04
N ILE A 395 -7.28 -2.76 -1.99
CA ILE A 395 -7.24 -1.69 -0.98
C ILE A 395 -5.87 -1.62 -0.30
N GLU A 396 -5.30 -2.76 0.09
CA GLU A 396 -4.00 -2.78 0.78
C GLU A 396 -2.90 -2.22 -0.12
N ASN A 397 -2.90 -2.60 -1.40
CA ASN A 397 -1.97 -2.08 -2.39
C ASN A 397 -2.17 -0.57 -2.63
N VAL A 398 -3.41 -0.10 -2.74
CA VAL A 398 -3.73 1.33 -2.88
C VAL A 398 -3.31 2.11 -1.64
N LYS A 399 -3.53 1.57 -0.43
CA LYS A 399 -3.06 2.18 0.82
C LYS A 399 -1.53 2.31 0.83
N ILE A 400 -0.79 1.29 0.40
CA ILE A 400 0.68 1.37 0.32
C ILE A 400 1.10 2.49 -0.64
N ASP A 401 0.45 2.61 -1.81
CA ASP A 401 0.77 3.65 -2.80
C ASP A 401 0.31 5.06 -2.39
N LEU A 402 -0.72 5.18 -1.55
CA LEU A 402 -1.20 6.44 -0.99
C LEU A 402 -0.28 7.02 0.11
N PHE A 403 0.62 6.21 0.68
CA PHE A 403 1.47 6.59 1.83
C PHE A 403 3.00 6.39 1.68
N PRO A 404 3.70 6.86 0.63
CA PRO A 404 5.16 6.82 0.66
C PRO A 404 5.76 8.12 1.20
N ASP A 405 6.68 7.98 2.17
CA ASP A 405 7.92 8.76 2.06
C ASP A 405 8.55 8.34 0.73
N GLU A 406 9.00 9.26 -0.12
CA GLU A 406 9.53 8.92 -1.45
C GLU A 406 11.07 8.95 -1.47
N VAL A 407 11.65 8.12 -2.34
CA VAL A 407 13.06 8.16 -2.71
C VAL A 407 13.23 8.54 -4.19
N TYR A 408 14.15 9.47 -4.45
CA TYR A 408 14.51 9.97 -5.77
C TYR A 408 15.81 9.34 -6.23
N VAL A 409 15.74 8.59 -7.31
CA VAL A 409 16.87 7.88 -7.91
C VAL A 409 17.09 8.35 -9.33
N PHE A 410 18.34 8.33 -9.79
CA PHE A 410 18.74 8.76 -11.12
C PHE A 410 18.87 7.57 -12.04
N THR A 411 18.40 7.68 -13.27
CA THR A 411 18.78 6.78 -14.36
C THR A 411 20.22 7.12 -14.82
N PRO A 412 20.91 6.23 -15.54
CA PRO A 412 22.22 6.53 -16.11
C PRO A 412 22.21 7.71 -17.09
N ALA A 413 21.06 7.99 -17.70
CA ALA A 413 20.84 9.15 -18.57
C ALA A 413 20.62 10.47 -17.81
N GLY A 414 20.53 10.42 -16.48
CA GLY A 414 20.31 11.60 -15.62
C GLY A 414 18.84 11.93 -15.39
N GLU A 415 17.90 11.11 -15.86
CA GLU A 415 16.48 11.27 -15.55
C GLU A 415 16.20 10.90 -14.10
N ILE A 416 15.30 11.63 -13.45
CA ILE A 416 14.91 11.37 -12.06
C ILE A 416 13.67 10.48 -12.07
N MET A 417 13.74 9.37 -11.35
CA MET A 417 12.59 8.52 -11.07
C MET A 417 12.23 8.54 -9.59
N GLU A 418 10.92 8.59 -9.34
CA GLU A 418 10.32 8.62 -8.02
C GLU A 418 9.87 7.20 -7.64
N LEU A 419 10.32 6.71 -6.49
CA LEU A 419 9.93 5.41 -5.95
C LEU A 419 9.51 5.56 -4.48
N PRO A 420 8.70 4.63 -3.93
CA PRO A 420 8.40 4.63 -2.51
C PRO A 420 9.65 4.31 -1.68
N ARG A 421 9.75 4.89 -0.48
CA ARG A 421 10.84 4.61 0.47
C ARG A 421 10.79 3.14 0.88
N GLY A 422 11.95 2.50 0.83
CA GLY A 422 12.04 1.04 0.97
C GLY A 422 12.02 0.31 -0.37
N ALA A 423 11.79 1.01 -1.49
CA ALA A 423 11.92 0.44 -2.82
C ALA A 423 13.31 -0.16 -3.03
N THR A 424 13.31 -1.32 -3.65
CA THR A 424 14.51 -2.08 -3.98
C THR A 424 14.92 -1.87 -5.43
N VAL A 425 16.06 -2.43 -5.82
CA VAL A 425 16.53 -2.44 -7.21
C VAL A 425 15.50 -3.06 -8.15
N VAL A 426 14.79 -4.11 -7.70
CA VAL A 426 13.74 -4.78 -8.48
C VAL A 426 12.53 -3.85 -8.68
N ASP A 427 12.15 -3.10 -7.65
CA ASP A 427 11.07 -2.10 -7.75
C ASP A 427 11.42 -1.03 -8.79
N PHE A 428 12.68 -0.57 -8.84
CA PHE A 428 13.14 0.34 -9.89
C PHE A 428 13.04 -0.28 -11.28
N ALA A 429 13.45 -1.55 -11.45
CA ALA A 429 13.36 -2.23 -12.74
C ALA A 429 11.91 -2.27 -13.28
N TYR A 430 10.94 -2.64 -12.45
CA TYR A 430 9.51 -2.63 -12.80
C TYR A 430 8.92 -1.22 -12.95
N ALA A 431 9.51 -0.21 -12.31
CA ALA A 431 9.13 1.18 -12.51
C ALA A 431 9.54 1.67 -13.90
N VAL A 432 10.72 1.27 -14.41
CA VAL A 432 11.16 1.58 -15.77
C VAL A 432 10.28 0.89 -16.80
N HIS A 433 10.18 -0.43 -16.76
CA HIS A 433 9.33 -1.20 -17.66
C HIS A 433 9.07 -2.60 -17.11
N THR A 434 7.89 -3.17 -17.39
CA THR A 434 7.56 -4.53 -16.94
C THR A 434 8.52 -5.57 -17.50
N ASP A 435 8.91 -5.46 -18.77
CA ASP A 435 9.87 -6.39 -19.40
C ASP A 435 11.28 -6.28 -18.81
N ILE A 436 11.71 -5.06 -18.44
CA ILE A 436 12.99 -4.83 -17.77
C ILE A 436 12.97 -5.46 -16.38
N GLY A 437 11.85 -5.34 -15.66
CA GLY A 437 11.61 -6.04 -14.40
C GLY A 437 11.65 -7.57 -14.55
N ASN A 438 10.98 -8.10 -15.58
CA ASN A 438 10.92 -9.55 -15.83
C ASN A 438 12.27 -10.16 -16.23
N THR A 439 13.07 -9.40 -16.99
CA THR A 439 14.38 -9.83 -17.48
C THR A 439 15.55 -9.37 -16.59
N CYS A 440 15.26 -8.85 -15.39
CA CYS A 440 16.25 -8.32 -14.47
C CYS A 440 17.15 -9.44 -13.89
N VAL A 441 18.47 -9.27 -13.96
CA VAL A 441 19.46 -10.21 -13.39
C VAL A 441 20.24 -9.56 -12.25
N ALA A 442 20.69 -8.32 -12.45
CA ALA A 442 21.47 -7.58 -11.46
C ALA A 442 21.17 -6.08 -11.55
N GLY A 443 21.52 -5.33 -10.51
CA GLY A 443 21.53 -3.87 -10.56
C GLY A 443 22.85 -3.30 -10.11
N LYS A 444 23.23 -2.17 -10.69
CA LYS A 444 24.35 -1.35 -10.25
C LYS A 444 23.82 -0.07 -9.62
N ILE A 445 24.31 0.24 -8.43
CA ILE A 445 24.05 1.48 -7.71
C ILE A 445 25.35 2.30 -7.73
N ASN A 446 25.30 3.53 -8.25
CA ASN A 446 26.46 4.40 -8.44
C ASN A 446 27.61 3.68 -9.17
N ARG A 447 27.27 2.95 -10.25
CA ARG A 447 28.18 2.13 -11.08
C ARG A 447 28.82 0.93 -10.37
N ARG A 448 28.39 0.57 -9.16
CA ARG A 448 28.84 -0.63 -8.42
C ARG A 448 27.75 -1.67 -8.35
N LEU A 449 28.07 -2.95 -8.56
CA LEU A 449 27.12 -4.05 -8.42
C LEU A 449 26.54 -4.08 -7.01
N ALA A 450 25.22 -4.17 -6.92
CA ALA A 450 24.48 -4.26 -5.67
C ALA A 450 23.50 -5.44 -5.71
N PRO A 451 23.25 -6.11 -4.57
CA PRO A 451 22.21 -7.13 -4.49
C PRO A 451 20.83 -6.57 -4.87
N LEU A 452 19.99 -7.37 -5.53
CA LEU A 452 18.63 -6.97 -5.94
C LEU A 452 17.74 -6.54 -4.76
N ARG A 453 17.98 -7.10 -3.57
CA ARG A 453 17.28 -6.74 -2.31
C ARG A 453 17.68 -5.38 -1.72
N THR A 454 18.68 -4.71 -2.29
CA THR A 454 19.21 -3.46 -1.73
C THR A 454 18.17 -2.36 -1.81
N VAL A 455 17.90 -1.72 -0.67
CA VAL A 455 16.98 -0.58 -0.59
C VAL A 455 17.66 0.66 -1.17
N LEU A 456 16.95 1.37 -2.03
CA LEU A 456 17.42 2.56 -2.72
C LEU A 456 17.34 3.80 -1.82
N LEU A 457 18.34 4.68 -1.95
CA LEU A 457 18.46 5.94 -1.22
C LEU A 457 18.40 7.14 -2.18
N ASN A 458 18.01 8.29 -1.63
CA ASN A 458 17.99 9.55 -2.38
C ASN A 458 19.37 9.88 -2.97
N GLY A 459 19.37 10.26 -4.24
CA GLY A 459 20.58 10.72 -4.92
C GLY A 459 21.41 9.61 -5.57
N GLN A 460 20.97 8.36 -5.50
CA GLN A 460 21.69 7.24 -6.10
C GLN A 460 21.35 7.10 -7.58
N THR A 461 22.35 6.78 -8.41
CA THR A 461 22.16 6.38 -9.80
C THR A 461 21.99 4.87 -9.88
N VAL A 462 20.91 4.39 -10.50
CA VAL A 462 20.59 2.96 -10.62
C VAL A 462 20.62 2.54 -12.08
N GLU A 463 21.35 1.49 -12.39
CA GLU A 463 21.43 0.85 -13.71
C GLU A 463 20.99 -0.60 -13.57
N ILE A 464 20.05 -1.05 -14.40
CA ILE A 464 19.58 -2.44 -14.40
C ILE A 464 20.30 -3.22 -15.49
N VAL A 465 20.80 -4.41 -15.14
CA VAL A 465 21.38 -5.37 -16.07
C VAL A 465 20.32 -6.42 -16.39
N THR A 466 19.93 -6.50 -17.66
CA THR A 466 18.94 -7.45 -18.16
C THR A 466 19.60 -8.57 -18.97
N ALA A 467 18.97 -9.74 -19.04
CA ALA A 467 19.41 -10.83 -19.91
C ALA A 467 18.22 -11.47 -20.65
N PRO A 468 18.35 -11.79 -21.95
CA PRO A 468 17.32 -12.49 -22.71
C PRO A 468 17.16 -13.91 -22.16
N GLY A 469 15.99 -14.21 -21.58
CA GLY A 469 15.68 -15.50 -20.94
C GLY A 469 15.69 -15.48 -19.41
N ALA A 470 16.08 -14.38 -18.77
CA ALA A 470 15.91 -14.21 -17.33
C ALA A 470 14.42 -14.20 -16.94
N ARG A 471 14.09 -14.82 -15.80
CA ARG A 471 12.74 -14.93 -15.27
C ARG A 471 12.69 -14.41 -13.82
N PRO A 472 11.56 -13.82 -13.38
CA PRO A 472 11.35 -13.43 -11.99
C PRO A 472 11.47 -14.61 -11.03
N ASN A 473 12.16 -14.40 -9.92
CA ASN A 473 12.27 -15.40 -8.85
C ASN A 473 11.13 -15.18 -7.82
N PRO A 474 10.41 -16.23 -7.39
CA PRO A 474 9.38 -16.12 -6.34
C PRO A 474 9.85 -15.45 -5.05
N THR A 475 11.12 -15.60 -4.69
CA THR A 475 11.72 -14.98 -3.49
C THR A 475 11.68 -13.45 -3.51
N TRP A 476 11.53 -12.83 -4.69
CA TRP A 476 11.43 -11.37 -4.82
C TRP A 476 10.19 -10.81 -4.11
N LEU A 477 9.09 -11.57 -4.04
CA LEU A 477 7.85 -11.18 -3.35
C LEU A 477 8.06 -10.88 -1.86
N ASN A 478 9.13 -11.37 -1.26
CA ASN A 478 9.46 -11.15 0.15
C ASN A 478 10.04 -9.76 0.42
N PHE A 479 10.70 -9.14 -0.56
CA PHE A 479 11.42 -7.88 -0.36
C PHE A 479 10.99 -6.73 -1.28
N VAL A 480 10.24 -6.99 -2.36
CA VAL A 480 9.70 -5.89 -3.20
C VAL A 480 8.69 -5.07 -2.41
N ALA A 481 8.83 -3.74 -2.49
CA ALA A 481 7.99 -2.81 -1.74
C ALA A 481 6.79 -2.32 -2.56
N THR A 482 6.91 -2.23 -3.88
CA THR A 482 5.88 -1.64 -4.73
C THR A 482 4.76 -2.62 -5.08
N GLY A 483 3.52 -2.15 -5.08
CA GLY A 483 2.37 -2.94 -5.54
C GLY A 483 2.48 -3.32 -7.02
N LYS A 484 3.05 -2.43 -7.86
CA LYS A 484 3.30 -2.69 -9.28
C LYS A 484 4.24 -3.88 -9.49
N ALA A 485 5.38 -3.95 -8.80
CA ALA A 485 6.29 -5.08 -8.92
C ALA A 485 5.63 -6.38 -8.43
N ARG A 486 4.95 -6.34 -7.29
CA ARG A 486 4.24 -7.52 -6.74
C ARG A 486 3.21 -8.09 -7.68
N ALA A 487 2.33 -7.25 -8.24
CA ALA A 487 1.28 -7.69 -9.15
C ALA A 487 1.86 -8.34 -10.41
N ASN A 488 2.88 -7.71 -11.03
CA ASN A 488 3.51 -8.24 -12.24
C ASN A 488 4.26 -9.55 -11.99
N ILE A 489 5.00 -9.67 -10.88
CA ILE A 489 5.70 -10.91 -10.50
C ILE A 489 4.69 -12.05 -10.28
N ARG A 490 3.59 -11.79 -9.55
CA ARG A 490 2.54 -12.81 -9.31
C ARG A 490 1.86 -13.23 -10.61
N SER A 491 1.52 -12.29 -11.48
CA SER A 491 0.92 -12.59 -12.78
C SER A 491 1.84 -13.47 -13.62
N PHE A 492 3.14 -13.15 -13.68
CA PHE A 492 4.12 -13.92 -14.44
C PHE A 492 4.27 -15.36 -13.91
N LEU A 493 4.35 -15.52 -12.59
CA LEU A 493 4.45 -16.83 -11.95
C LEU A 493 3.19 -17.67 -12.18
N LYS A 494 2.01 -17.06 -12.08
CA LYS A 494 0.72 -17.73 -12.33
C LYS A 494 0.63 -18.30 -13.74
N THR A 495 1.02 -17.53 -14.76
CA THR A 495 0.99 -17.97 -16.16
C THR A 495 2.05 -19.03 -16.47
N SER A 496 3.25 -18.94 -15.88
CA SER A 496 4.34 -19.89 -16.14
C SER A 496 4.09 -21.26 -15.50
N SER A 497 3.56 -21.31 -14.28
CA SER A 497 3.27 -22.58 -13.59
C SER A 497 2.17 -23.40 -14.27
N THR A 498 1.24 -22.76 -14.99
CA THR A 498 0.17 -23.48 -15.72
C THR A 498 0.74 -24.27 -16.89
N HIS A 499 1.65 -23.72 -17.69
CA HIS A 499 2.20 -24.42 -18.85
C HIS A 499 3.09 -25.62 -18.46
N GLU A 500 3.93 -25.46 -17.43
CA GLU A 500 4.78 -26.53 -16.91
C GLU A 500 3.95 -27.65 -16.26
N ALA A 501 2.85 -27.29 -15.57
CA ALA A 501 1.92 -28.27 -15.02
C ALA A 501 1.19 -29.09 -16.09
N VAL A 502 0.77 -28.47 -17.21
CA VAL A 502 0.09 -29.18 -18.32
C VAL A 502 0.99 -30.27 -18.91
N VAL A 503 2.24 -29.93 -19.24
CA VAL A 503 3.20 -30.87 -19.83
C VAL A 503 3.49 -32.04 -18.89
N PHE A 504 3.54 -31.77 -17.58
CA PHE A 504 3.79 -32.79 -16.57
C PHE A 504 2.57 -33.70 -16.34
N GLY A 505 1.36 -33.13 -16.26
CA GLY A 505 0.12 -33.90 -16.15
C GLY A 505 -0.10 -34.82 -17.34
N GLN A 506 0.30 -34.40 -18.54
CA GLN A 506 0.28 -35.23 -19.74
C GLN A 506 1.16 -36.48 -19.60
N ARG A 507 2.40 -36.34 -19.10
CA ARG A 507 3.32 -37.47 -18.88
C ARG A 507 2.79 -38.44 -17.81
N LEU A 508 2.20 -37.92 -16.73
CA LEU A 508 1.64 -38.73 -15.66
C LEU A 508 0.43 -39.54 -16.13
N LEU A 509 -0.47 -38.92 -16.89
CA LEU A 509 -1.65 -39.58 -17.43
C LEU A 509 -1.25 -40.64 -18.47
N GLN A 510 -0.28 -40.34 -19.33
CA GLN A 510 0.24 -41.28 -20.34
C GLN A 510 0.83 -42.53 -19.68
N LYS A 511 1.66 -42.39 -18.65
CA LYS A 511 2.28 -43.53 -17.94
C LYS A 511 1.23 -44.46 -17.30
N GLU A 512 0.15 -43.89 -16.80
CA GLU A 512 -0.94 -44.67 -16.18
C GLU A 512 -1.82 -45.36 -17.24
N LEU A 513 -2.02 -44.74 -18.40
CA LEU A 513 -2.67 -45.37 -19.56
C LEU A 513 -1.85 -46.53 -20.12
N GLU A 514 -0.53 -46.37 -20.22
CA GLU A 514 0.41 -47.42 -20.65
C GLU A 514 0.37 -48.62 -19.67
N ALA A 515 0.24 -48.37 -18.37
CA ALA A 515 0.09 -49.41 -17.35
C ALA A 515 -1.21 -50.25 -17.50
N HIS A 516 -2.23 -49.70 -18.19
CA HIS A 516 -3.48 -50.39 -18.51
C HIS A 516 -3.55 -50.84 -19.99
N GLY A 517 -2.39 -50.87 -20.69
CA GLY A 517 -2.27 -51.40 -22.06
C GLY A 517 -2.78 -50.47 -23.17
N ARG A 518 -2.96 -49.17 -22.90
CA ARG A 518 -3.43 -48.16 -23.88
C ARG A 518 -2.36 -47.14 -24.26
N SER A 519 -2.49 -46.55 -25.44
CA SER A 519 -1.55 -45.57 -26.01
C SER A 519 -2.09 -44.14 -25.92
N ALA A 520 -1.21 -43.16 -26.10
CA ALA A 520 -1.53 -41.72 -26.12
C ALA A 520 -2.56 -41.33 -27.20
N GLU A 521 -2.81 -42.20 -28.19
CA GLU A 521 -3.80 -42.02 -29.26
C GLU A 521 -5.26 -42.22 -28.79
N ASP A 522 -5.47 -42.83 -27.61
CA ASP A 522 -6.80 -42.95 -26.98
C ASP A 522 -7.27 -41.67 -26.25
N MET A 523 -6.40 -40.65 -26.18
CA MET A 523 -6.68 -39.33 -25.58
C MET A 523 -7.42 -38.38 -26.54
N ASP A 524 -8.30 -38.89 -27.39
CA ASP A 524 -9.07 -38.05 -28.30
C ASP A 524 -10.12 -37.21 -27.53
N PHE A 525 -10.43 -36.02 -28.03
CA PHE A 525 -11.31 -35.06 -27.35
C PHE A 525 -12.71 -35.65 -27.10
N ALA A 526 -13.16 -36.56 -27.98
CA ALA A 526 -14.44 -37.24 -27.87
C ALA A 526 -14.56 -38.15 -26.63
N THR A 527 -13.47 -38.77 -26.19
CA THR A 527 -13.43 -39.64 -25.00
C THR A 527 -13.31 -38.84 -23.70
N LEU A 528 -12.72 -37.64 -23.76
CA LEU A 528 -12.47 -36.76 -22.61
C LEU A 528 -13.57 -35.72 -22.36
N ALA A 529 -14.41 -35.40 -23.36
CA ALA A 529 -15.49 -34.42 -23.24
C ALA A 529 -16.48 -34.68 -22.08
N PRO A 530 -16.95 -35.93 -21.82
CA PRO A 530 -17.84 -36.21 -20.68
C PRO A 530 -17.14 -35.99 -19.34
N LEU A 531 -15.84 -36.29 -19.29
CA LEU A 531 -15.01 -36.17 -18.10
C LEU A 531 -14.73 -34.70 -17.74
N LEU A 532 -14.53 -33.87 -18.76
CA LEU A 532 -14.36 -32.43 -18.62
C LEU A 532 -15.64 -31.77 -18.08
N GLU A 533 -16.81 -32.17 -18.57
CA GLU A 533 -18.10 -31.65 -18.12
C GLU A 533 -18.42 -32.08 -16.67
N GLU A 534 -18.16 -33.34 -16.29
CA GLU A 534 -18.30 -33.84 -14.91
C GLU A 534 -17.39 -33.08 -13.93
N PHE A 535 -16.20 -32.68 -14.39
CA PHE A 535 -15.22 -31.96 -13.58
C PHE A 535 -15.34 -30.44 -13.65
N GLY A 536 -16.27 -29.89 -14.45
CA GLY A 536 -16.47 -28.45 -14.62
C GLY A 536 -15.34 -27.75 -15.37
N LEU A 537 -14.53 -28.50 -16.14
CA LEU A 537 -13.37 -28.02 -16.88
C LEU A 537 -13.74 -27.78 -18.34
N LYS A 538 -13.18 -26.74 -18.97
CA LYS A 538 -13.55 -26.35 -20.34
C LYS A 538 -12.56 -26.84 -21.38
N LYS A 539 -11.33 -27.16 -20.97
CA LYS A 539 -10.23 -27.57 -21.87
C LYS A 539 -9.48 -28.76 -21.30
N VAL A 540 -8.96 -29.60 -22.20
CA VAL A 540 -8.07 -30.71 -21.85
C VAL A 540 -6.82 -30.20 -21.11
N ASP A 541 -6.27 -29.06 -21.51
CA ASP A 541 -5.16 -28.42 -20.82
C ASP A 541 -5.47 -28.11 -19.35
N GLU A 542 -6.70 -27.76 -19.00
CA GLU A 542 -7.09 -27.49 -17.61
C GLU A 542 -7.09 -28.79 -16.79
N LEU A 543 -7.56 -29.89 -17.38
CA LEU A 543 -7.49 -31.22 -16.76
C LEU A 543 -6.04 -31.69 -16.57
N LEU A 544 -5.20 -31.51 -17.59
CA LEU A 544 -3.78 -31.85 -17.51
C LEU A 544 -3.05 -30.96 -16.49
N ALA A 545 -3.40 -29.67 -16.39
CA ALA A 545 -2.87 -28.79 -15.37
C ALA A 545 -3.28 -29.25 -13.95
N GLU A 546 -4.54 -29.66 -13.74
CA GLU A 546 -4.99 -30.18 -12.44
C GLU A 546 -4.31 -31.49 -12.05
N ILE A 547 -4.06 -32.37 -13.02
CA ILE A 547 -3.28 -33.59 -12.80
C ILE A 547 -1.83 -33.25 -12.47
N GLY A 548 -1.21 -32.34 -13.24
CA GLY A 548 0.17 -31.91 -13.04
C GLY A 548 0.41 -31.13 -11.74
N LEU A 549 -0.60 -30.40 -11.26
CA LEU A 549 -0.59 -29.72 -9.97
C LEU A 549 -0.93 -30.65 -8.79
N GLY A 550 -1.27 -31.91 -9.06
CA GLY A 550 -1.61 -32.91 -8.05
C GLY A 550 -2.99 -32.72 -7.40
N ASN A 551 -3.87 -31.92 -8.01
CA ASN A 551 -5.25 -31.76 -7.56
C ASN A 551 -6.11 -32.98 -7.91
N ARG A 552 -5.68 -33.79 -8.90
CA ARG A 552 -6.33 -35.03 -9.31
C ARG A 552 -5.31 -36.13 -9.56
N LEU A 553 -5.67 -37.35 -9.15
CA LEU A 553 -4.84 -38.53 -9.33
C LEU A 553 -5.03 -39.11 -10.75
N PRO A 554 -3.95 -39.36 -11.52
CA PRO A 554 -4.02 -39.95 -12.86
C PRO A 554 -4.83 -41.26 -12.91
N ARG A 555 -4.66 -42.13 -11.91
CA ARG A 555 -5.34 -43.42 -11.83
C ARG A 555 -6.87 -43.31 -11.74
N LEU A 556 -7.39 -42.30 -11.06
CA LEU A 556 -8.84 -42.08 -10.96
C LEU A 556 -9.40 -41.58 -12.29
N VAL A 557 -8.63 -40.77 -13.01
CA VAL A 557 -8.98 -40.29 -14.35
C VAL A 557 -9.01 -41.46 -15.33
N VAL A 558 -7.96 -42.30 -15.36
CA VAL A 558 -7.88 -43.48 -16.24
C VAL A 558 -8.95 -44.52 -15.93
N ARG A 559 -9.19 -44.83 -14.66
CA ARG A 559 -10.25 -45.78 -14.25
C ARG A 559 -11.65 -45.31 -14.65
N ARG A 560 -11.87 -44.00 -14.73
CA ARG A 560 -13.14 -43.42 -15.15
C ARG A 560 -13.28 -43.34 -16.68
N MET A 561 -12.15 -43.28 -17.39
CA MET A 561 -12.10 -43.35 -18.87
C MET A 561 -12.36 -44.76 -19.41
N ILE A 562 -12.17 -45.81 -18.60
CA ILE A 562 -12.37 -47.22 -19.00
C ILE A 562 -13.70 -47.74 -18.40
N PRO A 563 -14.68 -48.20 -19.21
CA PRO A 563 -15.91 -48.82 -18.70
C PRO A 563 -15.64 -50.14 -17.97
N GLU A 564 -16.37 -50.42 -16.88
CA GLU A 564 -16.30 -51.65 -16.05
C GLU A 564 -16.78 -52.92 -16.77
N SER A 565 -16.10 -53.33 -17.83
CA SER A 565 -16.34 -54.63 -18.46
C SER A 565 -15.08 -55.20 -19.09
N GLU A 566 -14.10 -55.53 -18.26
CA GLU A 566 -13.06 -56.55 -18.52
C GLU A 566 -12.31 -56.84 -17.22
N ASP A 567 -12.98 -57.56 -16.30
CA ASP A 567 -12.28 -58.32 -15.27
C ASP A 567 -11.62 -59.53 -15.94
N VAL A 568 -10.30 -59.48 -16.12
CA VAL A 568 -9.50 -60.67 -16.46
C VAL A 568 -8.21 -60.70 -15.63
N HIS A 569 -8.26 -61.59 -14.64
CA HIS A 569 -7.18 -62.29 -13.95
C HIS A 569 -6.32 -61.52 -12.92
N SER A 570 -6.72 -61.75 -11.66
CA SER A 570 -5.83 -62.12 -10.56
C SER A 570 -4.74 -63.11 -11.01
N GLY A 571 -3.53 -62.61 -11.24
CA GLY A 571 -2.31 -63.37 -11.42
C GLY A 571 -1.23 -62.81 -10.50
N ASP A 572 -0.80 -63.66 -9.56
CA ASP A 572 0.39 -63.60 -8.71
C ASP A 572 0.87 -62.25 -8.15
N HIS A 573 0.94 -62.22 -6.82
CA HIS A 573 1.89 -61.39 -6.09
C HIS A 573 3.32 -61.69 -6.55
N GLN A 574 3.84 -60.92 -7.51
CA GLN A 574 5.27 -60.77 -7.74
C GLN A 574 5.69 -59.32 -7.53
N GLU A 575 6.60 -59.17 -6.56
CA GLU A 575 7.55 -58.09 -6.34
C GLU A 575 7.76 -57.18 -7.56
N GLY A 576 7.39 -55.91 -7.43
CA GLY A 576 7.68 -54.95 -8.49
C GLY A 576 6.99 -53.60 -8.47
N SER A 577 6.45 -53.12 -7.34
CA SER A 577 6.28 -51.67 -7.20
C SER A 577 7.69 -51.08 -7.05
N ARG A 578 8.36 -50.83 -8.18
CA ARG A 578 9.66 -50.17 -8.16
C ARG A 578 9.44 -48.81 -7.49
N PRO A 579 10.07 -48.53 -6.33
CA PRO A 579 9.94 -47.24 -5.68
C PRO A 579 10.34 -46.15 -6.67
N LEU A 580 9.63 -45.02 -6.61
CA LEU A 580 9.95 -43.87 -7.45
C LEU A 580 11.36 -43.40 -7.09
N MET A 581 12.36 -43.85 -7.86
CA MET A 581 13.75 -43.45 -7.63
C MET A 581 13.85 -41.94 -7.82
N ILE A 582 14.49 -41.26 -6.87
CA ILE A 582 14.79 -39.83 -6.97
C ILE A 582 15.96 -39.65 -7.96
N LYS A 583 15.70 -39.93 -9.24
CA LYS A 583 16.48 -39.50 -10.40
C LYS A 583 15.52 -39.39 -11.59
N GLY A 584 15.30 -38.17 -12.07
CA GLY A 584 14.40 -37.87 -13.20
C GLY A 584 13.22 -36.94 -12.89
N THR A 585 13.22 -36.21 -11.77
CA THR A 585 12.19 -35.20 -11.44
C THR A 585 12.43 -33.85 -12.13
N GLU A 586 12.91 -33.85 -13.37
CA GLU A 586 12.99 -32.61 -14.16
C GLU A 586 11.56 -32.18 -14.54
N GLY A 587 10.99 -31.29 -13.71
CA GLY A 587 9.67 -30.70 -13.88
C GLY A 587 8.71 -30.81 -12.69
N MET A 588 9.08 -31.50 -11.59
CA MET A 588 8.25 -31.55 -10.37
C MET A 588 8.81 -30.62 -9.29
N VAL A 589 7.92 -29.91 -8.59
CA VAL A 589 8.26 -29.23 -7.32
C VAL A 589 8.28 -30.30 -6.22
N VAL A 590 9.43 -30.95 -6.06
CA VAL A 590 9.69 -31.81 -4.89
C VAL A 590 10.15 -30.89 -3.75
N ASN A 591 9.32 -30.77 -2.73
CA ASN A 591 9.60 -29.92 -1.59
C ASN A 591 10.04 -30.78 -0.41
N MET A 592 11.13 -30.38 0.25
CA MET A 592 11.55 -31.01 1.49
C MET A 592 10.74 -30.43 2.65
N ALA A 593 10.12 -31.29 3.47
CA ALA A 593 9.26 -30.82 4.54
C ALA A 593 10.08 -30.10 5.64
N ARG A 594 9.73 -28.84 5.89
CA ARG A 594 10.35 -28.00 6.95
C ARG A 594 9.99 -28.39 8.37
N CYS A 595 9.03 -29.31 8.55
CA CYS A 595 8.65 -29.77 9.89
C CYS A 595 9.58 -30.87 10.43
N CYS A 596 10.20 -31.66 9.54
CA CYS A 596 10.98 -32.84 9.93
C CYS A 596 12.39 -32.89 9.31
N HIS A 597 12.68 -32.01 8.35
CA HIS A 597 14.00 -31.85 7.74
C HIS A 597 14.72 -33.19 7.43
N PRO A 598 14.15 -34.04 6.56
CA PRO A 598 14.74 -35.33 6.23
C PRO A 598 16.01 -35.15 5.40
N ILE A 599 17.02 -35.98 5.68
CA ILE A 599 18.33 -35.93 5.03
C ILE A 599 18.64 -37.27 4.36
N PRO A 600 19.60 -37.32 3.41
CA PRO A 600 20.00 -38.56 2.77
C PRO A 600 20.37 -39.66 3.77
N GLY A 601 19.73 -40.82 3.61
CA GLY A 601 19.86 -41.98 4.51
C GLY A 601 18.76 -42.08 5.58
N ASP A 602 17.81 -41.15 5.64
CA ASP A 602 16.61 -41.31 6.45
C ASP A 602 15.52 -42.12 5.74
N PRO A 603 14.69 -42.86 6.50
CA PRO A 603 13.46 -43.40 5.96
C PRO A 603 12.50 -42.24 5.64
N ILE A 604 12.06 -42.14 4.39
CA ILE A 604 11.25 -41.03 3.89
C ILE A 604 9.91 -41.50 3.32
N ILE A 605 8.91 -40.62 3.36
CA ILE A 605 7.57 -40.83 2.80
C ILE A 605 7.20 -39.57 2.02
N GLY A 606 6.61 -39.75 0.83
CA GLY A 606 6.09 -38.64 0.03
C GLY A 606 4.61 -38.42 0.32
N LEU A 607 4.24 -37.21 0.73
CA LEU A 607 2.85 -36.79 0.93
C LEU A 607 2.41 -35.91 -0.24
N PHE A 608 1.24 -36.19 -0.82
CA PHE A 608 0.65 -35.31 -1.82
C PHE A 608 -0.05 -34.13 -1.16
N SER A 609 0.30 -32.91 -1.56
CA SER A 609 -0.36 -31.69 -1.11
C SER A 609 -0.82 -30.87 -2.31
N ALA A 610 -2.14 -30.64 -2.39
CA ALA A 610 -2.74 -29.83 -3.45
C ALA A 610 -2.01 -28.48 -3.60
N GLY A 611 -1.54 -28.18 -4.81
CA GLY A 611 -0.85 -26.93 -5.16
C GLY A 611 0.61 -26.78 -4.69
N SER A 612 1.17 -27.71 -3.91
CA SER A 612 2.57 -27.65 -3.42
C SER A 612 3.47 -28.79 -3.90
N GLY A 613 2.95 -29.68 -4.75
CA GLY A 613 3.67 -30.85 -5.23
C GLY A 613 3.80 -31.96 -4.18
N ILE A 614 4.89 -32.74 -4.29
CA ILE A 614 5.18 -33.84 -3.36
C ILE A 614 6.05 -33.30 -2.24
N ASN A 615 5.55 -33.36 -1.02
CA ASN A 615 6.31 -33.03 0.18
C ASN A 615 6.96 -34.29 0.75
N ILE A 616 8.29 -34.30 0.82
CA ILE A 616 9.04 -35.42 1.40
C ILE A 616 9.16 -35.21 2.90
N HIS A 617 8.61 -36.14 3.67
CA HIS A 617 8.69 -36.17 5.12
C HIS A 617 9.57 -37.32 5.62
N HIS A 618 10.14 -37.17 6.81
CA HIS A 618 10.70 -38.30 7.53
C HIS A 618 9.58 -39.27 7.93
N ALA A 619 9.80 -40.58 7.82
CA ALA A 619 8.80 -41.61 8.13
C ALA A 619 8.34 -41.62 9.61
N ALA A 620 8.98 -40.85 10.48
CA ALA A 620 8.65 -40.71 11.90
C ALA A 620 8.12 -39.31 12.25
N CYS A 621 7.84 -38.47 11.25
CA CYS A 621 7.35 -37.11 11.47
C CYS A 621 6.01 -37.13 12.20
N THR A 622 5.92 -36.39 13.30
CA THR A 622 4.71 -36.32 14.14
C THR A 622 3.48 -35.81 13.38
N ASN A 623 3.69 -34.96 12.37
CA ASN A 623 2.63 -34.41 11.53
C ASN A 623 2.04 -35.43 10.54
N LEU A 624 2.62 -36.62 10.37
CA LEU A 624 2.09 -37.68 9.50
C LEU A 624 1.03 -38.55 10.19
N THR A 625 0.84 -38.41 11.50
CA THR A 625 -0.02 -39.30 12.30
C THR A 625 -1.49 -39.27 11.87
N ASP A 626 -1.97 -38.11 11.41
CA ASP A 626 -3.35 -37.96 10.90
C ASP A 626 -3.50 -38.41 9.44
N PHE A 627 -2.44 -38.31 8.63
CA PHE A 627 -2.45 -38.65 7.20
C PHE A 627 -2.28 -40.15 6.95
N ARG A 628 -1.60 -40.89 7.83
CA ARG A 628 -1.51 -42.37 7.76
C ARG A 628 -2.86 -43.08 7.78
N LYS A 629 -3.92 -42.42 8.28
CA LYS A 629 -5.29 -42.96 8.30
C LYS A 629 -5.99 -42.90 6.93
N ARG A 630 -5.39 -42.24 5.93
CA ARG A 630 -5.90 -42.13 4.55
C ARG A 630 -4.90 -42.76 3.57
N PRO A 631 -5.11 -44.02 3.15
CA PRO A 631 -4.18 -44.75 2.28
C PRO A 631 -3.87 -44.04 0.96
N ASP A 632 -4.79 -43.20 0.48
CA ASP A 632 -4.72 -42.57 -0.85
C ASP A 632 -3.87 -41.28 -0.90
N THR A 633 -3.19 -40.90 0.18
CA THR A 633 -2.53 -39.58 0.31
C THR A 633 -1.00 -39.62 0.36
N TRP A 634 -0.39 -40.81 0.42
CA TRP A 634 1.05 -40.97 0.58
C TRP A 634 1.61 -42.05 -0.36
N ILE A 635 2.90 -41.91 -0.69
CA ILE A 635 3.66 -42.86 -1.51
C ILE A 635 4.99 -43.20 -0.83
N GLU A 636 5.46 -44.42 -1.07
CA GLU A 636 6.81 -44.85 -0.70
C GLU A 636 7.82 -44.25 -1.69
N VAL A 637 8.85 -43.61 -1.12
CA VAL A 637 9.93 -42.96 -1.86
C VAL A 637 11.26 -43.36 -1.23
N GLU A 638 12.31 -43.49 -2.04
CA GLU A 638 13.65 -43.85 -1.56
C GLU A 638 14.71 -42.90 -2.10
N TRP A 639 15.76 -42.70 -1.31
CA TRP A 639 16.94 -41.95 -1.72
C TRP A 639 17.67 -42.69 -2.85
N SER A 640 18.08 -41.94 -3.88
CA SER A 640 18.88 -42.51 -4.96
C SER A 640 20.25 -42.99 -4.46
N PRO A 641 20.73 -44.17 -4.89
CA PRO A 641 22.05 -44.68 -4.51
C PRO A 641 23.21 -43.95 -5.19
N ASP A 642 22.92 -43.10 -6.19
CA ASP A 642 23.94 -42.35 -6.91
C ASP A 642 24.40 -41.15 -6.07
N ARG A 643 25.50 -41.33 -5.33
CA ARG A 643 26.14 -40.32 -4.44
C ARG A 643 26.82 -39.17 -5.22
N GLY A 644 26.36 -38.88 -6.42
CA GLY A 644 27.02 -38.03 -7.41
C GLY A 644 26.60 -36.54 -7.40
N GLY A 645 26.05 -36.04 -6.30
CA GLY A 645 25.69 -34.63 -6.16
C GLY A 645 25.76 -34.19 -4.70
N VAL A 646 26.82 -33.47 -4.34
CA VAL A 646 27.08 -32.92 -3.01
C VAL A 646 26.10 -31.78 -2.76
N GLY A 647 24.88 -32.09 -2.35
CA GLY A 647 23.91 -31.13 -1.83
C GLY A 647 24.03 -31.01 -0.32
N GLU A 648 23.96 -29.79 0.21
CA GLU A 648 23.80 -29.54 1.64
C GLU A 648 22.30 -29.59 1.99
N PHE A 649 21.93 -30.40 2.98
CA PHE A 649 20.56 -30.55 3.46
C PHE A 649 20.42 -29.97 4.86
N LEU A 650 19.38 -29.17 5.06
CA LEU A 650 19.11 -28.58 6.37
C LEU A 650 18.57 -29.63 7.33
N THR A 651 19.03 -29.59 8.56
CA THR A 651 18.49 -30.37 9.66
C THR A 651 18.59 -29.60 10.98
N GLU A 652 17.69 -29.89 11.90
CA GLU A 652 17.64 -29.21 13.19
C GLU A 652 18.12 -30.11 14.31
N ILE A 653 19.07 -29.60 15.09
CA ILE A 653 19.55 -30.24 16.30
C ILE A 653 19.24 -29.36 17.51
N ARG A 654 18.68 -29.97 18.54
CA ARG A 654 18.49 -29.38 19.86
C ARG A 654 19.65 -29.79 20.75
N VAL A 655 20.35 -28.81 21.29
CA VAL A 655 21.48 -28.97 22.22
C VAL A 655 21.09 -28.31 23.55
N ASP A 656 20.81 -29.13 24.56
CA ASP A 656 20.59 -28.63 25.92
C ASP A 656 21.95 -28.49 26.62
N VAL A 657 22.27 -27.26 27.05
CA VAL A 657 23.56 -26.92 27.66
C VAL A 657 23.40 -26.24 29.01
N ALA A 658 24.42 -26.37 29.86
CA ALA A 658 24.55 -25.57 31.07
C ALA A 658 24.85 -24.10 30.69
N ASN A 659 24.13 -23.16 31.30
CA ASN A 659 24.24 -21.73 30.98
C ASN A 659 25.58 -21.16 31.50
N ARG A 660 26.61 -21.19 30.64
CA ARG A 660 27.95 -20.61 30.91
C ARG A 660 28.32 -19.65 29.78
N ARG A 661 29.08 -18.60 30.13
CA ARG A 661 29.59 -17.64 29.14
C ARG A 661 30.44 -18.37 28.09
N GLY A 662 30.18 -18.08 26.81
CA GLY A 662 30.94 -18.62 25.68
C GLY A 662 30.48 -19.96 25.13
N VAL A 663 29.51 -20.65 25.76
CA VAL A 663 29.08 -21.99 25.31
C VAL A 663 28.49 -21.97 23.90
N LEU A 664 27.71 -20.95 23.55
CA LEU A 664 27.20 -20.77 22.19
C LEU A 664 28.33 -20.72 21.15
N ALA A 665 29.39 -19.96 21.43
CA ALA A 665 30.53 -19.82 20.54
C ALA A 665 31.30 -21.13 20.40
N THR A 666 31.48 -21.88 21.50
CA THR A 666 32.11 -23.20 21.46
C THR A 666 31.31 -24.19 20.62
N VAL A 667 29.99 -24.27 20.82
CA VAL A 667 29.13 -25.18 20.06
C VAL A 667 29.10 -24.80 18.58
N ALA A 668 28.96 -23.51 18.26
CA ALA A 668 28.98 -23.03 16.88
C ALA A 668 30.33 -23.31 16.18
N ALA A 669 31.46 -23.08 16.88
CA ALA A 669 32.79 -23.36 16.34
C ALA A 669 32.98 -24.85 16.06
N THR A 670 32.57 -25.74 16.98
CA THR A 670 32.63 -27.19 16.78
C THR A 670 31.77 -27.67 15.62
N ILE A 671 30.63 -27.03 15.35
CA ILE A 671 29.82 -27.30 14.16
C ILE A 671 30.58 -26.89 12.89
N SER A 672 31.14 -25.67 12.87
CA SER A 672 31.87 -25.16 11.71
C SER A 672 33.16 -25.93 11.41
N GLU A 673 33.86 -26.45 12.43
CA GLU A 673 35.05 -27.31 12.28
C GLU A 673 34.74 -28.67 11.62
N GLN A 674 33.48 -29.06 11.54
CA GLN A 674 33.04 -30.28 10.86
C GLN A 674 32.55 -30.02 9.44
N ASP A 675 32.92 -28.89 8.82
CA ASP A 675 32.43 -28.50 7.49
C ASP A 675 30.88 -28.41 7.41
N CYS A 676 30.23 -28.01 8.51
CA CYS A 676 28.79 -27.71 8.56
C CYS A 676 28.54 -26.22 8.62
N ASN A 677 27.69 -25.72 7.72
CA ASN A 677 27.18 -24.36 7.79
C ASN A 677 26.02 -24.25 8.80
N VAL A 678 25.98 -23.15 9.56
CA VAL A 678 24.90 -22.85 10.52
C VAL A 678 24.01 -21.78 9.90
N GLU A 679 22.78 -22.15 9.53
CA GLU A 679 21.83 -21.19 8.94
C GLU A 679 21.12 -20.34 10.00
N ASN A 680 20.72 -20.97 11.10
CA ASN A 680 19.95 -20.31 12.14
C ASN A 680 20.28 -20.91 13.51
N VAL A 681 20.19 -20.06 14.53
CA VAL A 681 20.32 -20.46 15.93
C VAL A 681 19.22 -19.78 16.71
N SER A 682 18.35 -20.56 17.35
CA SER A 682 17.42 -20.07 18.37
C SER A 682 17.84 -20.57 19.73
N ILE A 683 17.64 -19.72 20.75
CA ILE A 683 18.02 -20.01 22.13
C ILE A 683 16.80 -19.79 22.99
N ASP A 684 16.34 -20.87 23.62
CA ASP A 684 15.28 -20.84 24.61
C ASP A 684 15.90 -20.97 26.01
N GLU A 685 15.82 -19.89 26.78
CA GLU A 685 16.19 -19.91 28.19
C GLU A 685 15.07 -20.59 29.00
N ARG A 686 15.38 -21.69 29.69
CA ARG A 686 14.40 -22.40 30.54
C ARG A 686 14.37 -21.82 31.95
N ASP A 687 15.42 -22.09 32.73
CA ASP A 687 15.43 -21.89 34.18
C ASP A 687 16.65 -21.07 34.67
N GLY A 688 17.29 -20.30 33.78
CA GLY A 688 18.51 -19.52 34.07
C GLY A 688 19.79 -20.35 34.24
N MET A 689 19.69 -21.62 34.64
CA MET A 689 20.83 -22.56 34.80
C MET A 689 21.08 -23.44 33.56
N THR A 690 20.06 -23.66 32.74
CA THR A 690 20.15 -24.42 31.48
C THR A 690 19.51 -23.65 30.34
N SER A 691 20.10 -23.79 29.16
CA SER A 691 19.63 -23.16 27.92
C SER A 691 19.48 -24.25 26.86
N ALA A 692 18.39 -24.20 26.12
CA ALA A 692 18.18 -25.05 24.96
C ALA A 692 18.53 -24.26 23.71
N MET A 693 19.56 -24.71 23.00
CA MET A 693 19.98 -24.11 21.73
C MET A 693 19.51 -25.00 20.59
N ILE A 694 18.74 -24.46 19.66
CA ILE A 694 18.29 -25.16 18.46
C ILE A 694 19.11 -24.60 17.29
N PHE A 695 19.91 -25.45 16.67
CA PHE A 695 20.71 -25.11 15.50
C PHE A 695 20.08 -25.72 14.26
N THR A 696 19.84 -24.90 13.25
CA THR A 696 19.54 -25.34 11.89
C THR A 696 20.86 -25.40 11.13
N ILE A 697 21.33 -26.62 10.83
CA ILE A 697 22.65 -26.88 10.23
C ILE A 697 22.50 -27.56 8.87
N ALA A 698 23.41 -27.24 7.97
CA ALA A 698 23.55 -27.88 6.68
C ALA A 698 24.46 -29.12 6.80
N VAL A 699 23.94 -30.29 6.46
CA VAL A 699 24.65 -31.58 6.49
C VAL A 699 24.52 -32.30 5.15
N SER A 700 25.54 -33.10 4.81
CA SER A 700 25.55 -33.85 3.55
C SER A 700 24.70 -35.11 3.63
N ASP A 701 24.83 -35.86 4.72
CA ASP A 701 24.09 -37.10 4.94
C ASP A 701 23.95 -37.41 6.44
N ARG A 702 23.24 -38.51 6.74
CA ARG A 702 23.06 -39.01 8.10
C ARG A 702 24.37 -39.39 8.80
N THR A 703 25.40 -39.80 8.06
CA THR A 703 26.73 -40.15 8.61
C THR A 703 27.47 -38.91 9.08
N HIS A 704 27.42 -37.85 8.26
CA HIS A 704 27.98 -36.55 8.55
C HIS A 704 27.30 -35.93 9.78
N LEU A 705 25.96 -35.90 9.83
CA LEU A 705 25.23 -35.44 11.01
C LEU A 705 25.63 -36.20 12.29
N ALA A 706 25.78 -37.53 12.20
CA ALA A 706 26.19 -38.34 13.34
C ALA A 706 27.59 -37.96 13.85
N ASN A 707 28.52 -37.65 12.95
CA ASN A 707 29.86 -37.19 13.32
C ASN A 707 29.83 -35.82 14.03
N VAL A 708 29.07 -34.87 13.48
CA VAL A 708 28.86 -33.54 14.09
C VAL A 708 28.27 -33.67 15.50
N MET A 709 27.22 -34.47 15.65
CA MET A 709 26.59 -34.69 16.95
C MET A 709 27.53 -35.37 17.95
N ARG A 710 28.45 -36.25 17.50
CA ARG A 710 29.47 -36.85 18.37
C ARG A 710 30.47 -35.82 18.88
N GLN A 711 30.93 -34.91 18.02
CA GLN A 711 31.87 -33.86 18.43
C GLN A 711 31.23 -32.88 19.43
N ILE A 712 29.98 -32.47 19.19
CA ILE A 712 29.26 -31.58 20.13
C ILE A 712 29.08 -32.26 21.51
N ARG A 713 28.89 -33.58 21.56
CA ARG A 713 28.78 -34.32 22.84
C ARG A 713 30.06 -34.30 23.68
N LEU A 714 31.23 -34.06 23.08
CA LEU A 714 32.50 -33.99 23.81
C LEU A 714 32.64 -32.67 24.60
N ILE A 715 31.83 -31.66 24.28
CA ILE A 715 31.84 -30.38 24.99
C ILE A 715 31.25 -30.60 26.39
N GLN A 716 32.04 -30.36 27.44
CA GLN A 716 31.63 -30.59 28.84
C GLN A 716 30.35 -29.88 29.27
N SER A 717 30.02 -28.76 28.63
CA SER A 717 28.82 -27.97 28.93
C SER A 717 27.54 -28.51 28.27
N VAL A 718 27.65 -29.48 27.35
CA VAL A 718 26.52 -30.10 26.66
C VAL A 718 25.97 -31.24 27.50
N MET A 719 24.70 -31.15 27.89
CA MET A 719 24.02 -32.18 28.69
C MET A 719 23.30 -33.19 27.80
N ARG A 720 22.64 -32.71 26.75
CA ARG A 720 21.84 -33.53 25.85
C ARG A 720 21.87 -32.95 24.45
N ILE A 721 21.93 -33.83 23.45
CA ILE A 721 21.74 -33.47 22.05
C ILE A 721 20.71 -34.39 21.41
N THR A 722 19.78 -33.84 20.66
CA THR A 722 18.71 -34.60 19.99
C THR A 722 18.42 -33.97 18.64
N ARG A 723 18.26 -34.78 17.60
CA ARG A 723 17.77 -34.31 16.29
C ARG A 723 16.26 -34.10 16.38
N LEU A 724 15.76 -32.99 15.86
CA LEU A 724 14.33 -32.72 15.76
C LEU A 724 13.82 -33.28 14.42
N VAL A 725 12.79 -34.13 14.48
CA VAL A 725 12.22 -34.88 13.34
C VAL A 725 10.70 -34.89 13.44
#